data_AF-A0A2U0H4W0-F1
#
_entry.id   AF-A0A2U0H4W0-F1
#
_cell.length_a   1.000
_cell.length_b   1.000
_cell.length_c   1.000
_cell.angle_alpha   90.00
_cell.angle_beta   90.00
_cell.angle_gamma   90.00
#
_symmetry.space_group_name_H-M   'P 1'
#
loop_
_entity.id
_entity.type
_entity.pdbx_description
1 polymer ?
#
loop_
_entity_poly.entity_id
_entity_poly.type
_entity_poly.pdbx_seq_one_letter_code
_entity_poly.pdbx_strand_id
1 'polypeptide(L)'
;MFVVPCRTRRTVRTRLSSRARPIVVATAIVLPALVLSPTPAFAAPQNGIVASGDEWSITTAPGGYLVTYELDEALPIVSDAPTLVVDGKTVGLAIESADGLSLSALTTDPAVRSARTVEKGWASSDGDKAAEGGLTEVTDEEVNDALESQLRRLAAPEATEDPSDLGSYAVTEAEYDFGDRSVALAGISGIRGEMTGKMYLTDAPGERPTVILLHGRHGSCATGTANPLRWPCGPDQVNVRSYQGYEGTGRALASHGYNVLSIAANAVNSNDNQLALDYGAQARGQLILDTLGMLEKANDGKPVVFDDISWPNAEGSSTKTTRTLDQALTYATARTDAPATAAGVTAASLAGRFDLDRVGVMGHSRGGEGATSAATLNQGLEDPYGIISVLPLAPVDFGRMTVPDVSLGVFLPYCDGDVSNQQGQHMIDDSRHAFGDDVMRSAVWVMGANHNFFNTVWTPGLYPYSTSDDWNRNDTTSSCSTRDASRLTPAQQYQVGVSYMTGFFRLTMGGETQFQTLFDGSTKPTTTATTFADVRVMASQPTTATTLVTDFAERSTLVRTAGSASAQVCANAETATSIAPTVPYCTTREIGTARVPHWTPVRFGLNVPATPVTRVTWTGSATDPAAASTGELRVSVPAAQRDVSSRSQLTVKTAPDRTVPTGTDFTISVIDGAGNTFSRAASAIDPLAINRMPGGTNTTLNKFVLQQLTIPTAEMTGIDLTDVREIRFTAGVGADGTGAGGVYLSDLAFDTPTPGNAVAQQRTTVNVASTSVEEGNGPSTADVAVYLDAPAETSVSGWVSVVGASTVASAVQKVSFAPGEICQAITVPVNGDTSPYPAGAMGITVSVTNTTNAVMGSDAFGRLVVREDDGLRPLADRETLPVGAISAGAEVPTVGVQGDACAELAAAGEPGELTASSTEVAPGDSLTLTATGYRSGESVEFGFGDLALDPIVANADGVAVATIEVDEESELGPQDAFAVGAGSGRVQETSVAVLAPTETTLAVDAGSELVAGAPLTLVATVTGAETEGVVTFTEGAAPTARADVAAGTVLGTAEVVDGVATLTIEGGLPEGDHAIVATFGRTDVASASSSAALVVTIAAAPVDGGGEPTPTPTPTPTSTPTSTPTPGSTTTPLPAGTGTTGGQTGALAATGVAGIGSLALLAAGALGVGLVLAIRRRRAVDSES
;
A
#
# COMPACT_ATOMS: atom_id res chain seq x y z
N MET A 1 -2.45 -48.22 -32.06
CA MET A 1 -1.75 -49.23 -32.89
C MET A 1 -2.49 -49.34 -34.23
N PHE A 2 -1.80 -49.09 -35.35
CA PHE A 2 -2.15 -49.36 -36.77
C PHE A 2 -3.62 -49.24 -37.30
N VAL A 3 -3.73 -48.41 -38.36
CA VAL A 3 -4.48 -48.61 -39.64
C VAL A 3 -5.92 -48.08 -39.83
N VAL A 4 -6.06 -47.38 -40.97
CA VAL A 4 -7.19 -46.64 -41.59
C VAL A 4 -6.86 -46.58 -43.11
N PRO A 5 -7.75 -46.46 -44.14
CA PRO A 5 -9.20 -46.19 -44.18
C PRO A 5 -10.04 -47.25 -44.96
N CYS A 6 -11.31 -46.96 -45.24
CA CYS A 6 -11.93 -47.31 -46.53
C CYS A 6 -12.86 -46.19 -47.07
N ARG A 7 -13.10 -46.16 -48.39
CA ARG A 7 -13.90 -45.16 -49.14
C ARG A 7 -14.91 -45.85 -50.05
N THR A 8 -16.04 -45.18 -50.34
CA THR A 8 -16.80 -45.43 -51.59
C THR A 8 -17.41 -44.14 -52.15
N ARG A 9 -17.73 -44.11 -53.46
CA ARG A 9 -18.23 -42.95 -54.24
C ARG A 9 -19.42 -43.38 -55.12
N ARG A 10 -20.28 -42.43 -55.53
CA ARG A 10 -20.87 -42.24 -56.91
C ARG A 10 -21.83 -41.03 -56.91
N THR A 11 -21.65 -39.93 -57.66
CA THR A 11 -21.86 -39.64 -59.13
C THR A 11 -23.34 -39.45 -59.55
N VAL A 12 -23.81 -38.56 -60.47
CA VAL A 12 -23.17 -37.59 -61.42
C VAL A 12 -24.23 -36.67 -62.14
N ARG A 13 -23.77 -35.65 -62.91
CA ARG A 13 -24.40 -34.81 -63.99
C ARG A 13 -25.02 -33.44 -63.58
N THR A 14 -24.73 -32.23 -64.12
CA THR A 14 -23.90 -31.58 -65.20
C THR A 14 -24.62 -31.00 -66.43
N ARG A 15 -24.45 -29.67 -66.69
CA ARG A 15 -24.28 -28.93 -67.99
C ARG A 15 -24.01 -27.43 -67.64
N LEU A 16 -22.93 -26.75 -68.09
CA LEU A 16 -22.53 -26.23 -69.44
C LEU A 16 -23.30 -24.96 -69.87
N SER A 17 -22.76 -23.93 -70.55
CA SER A 17 -21.44 -23.65 -71.21
C SER A 17 -21.39 -22.19 -71.74
N SER A 18 -20.29 -21.50 -72.10
CA SER A 18 -18.80 -21.60 -71.94
C SER A 18 -18.13 -20.35 -72.61
N ARG A 19 -16.77 -20.34 -72.85
CA ARG A 19 -15.89 -19.33 -73.53
C ARG A 19 -15.15 -18.34 -72.59
N ALA A 20 -13.87 -17.96 -72.79
CA ALA A 20 -12.79 -18.43 -73.71
C ALA A 20 -11.36 -18.22 -73.13
N ARG A 21 -10.32 -18.70 -73.86
CA ARG A 21 -8.86 -18.78 -73.58
C ARG A 21 -8.06 -17.74 -74.44
N PRO A 22 -6.69 -17.60 -74.49
CA PRO A 22 -5.59 -18.56 -74.15
C PRO A 22 -4.24 -17.97 -73.53
N ILE A 23 -3.40 -18.73 -72.77
CA ILE A 23 -2.05 -19.36 -73.12
C ILE A 23 -0.82 -18.40 -73.10
N VAL A 24 0.41 -18.69 -72.59
CA VAL A 24 1.04 -19.81 -71.82
C VAL A 24 2.38 -19.42 -71.11
N VAL A 25 2.73 -20.22 -70.09
CA VAL A 25 4.01 -20.47 -69.34
C VAL A 25 5.37 -20.11 -69.99
N ALA A 26 6.30 -19.59 -69.16
CA ALA A 26 7.73 -19.93 -69.15
C ALA A 26 8.38 -19.65 -67.77
N THR A 27 9.42 -20.42 -67.37
CA THR A 27 10.23 -20.20 -66.15
C THR A 27 11.70 -20.48 -66.46
N ALA A 28 12.61 -19.58 -66.07
CA ALA A 28 14.07 -19.76 -66.18
C ALA A 28 14.81 -18.97 -65.09
N ILE A 29 16.11 -19.26 -64.89
CA ILE A 29 16.95 -18.81 -63.77
C ILE A 29 18.12 -17.97 -64.32
N VAL A 30 18.66 -17.01 -63.54
CA VAL A 30 20.11 -16.69 -63.31
C VAL A 30 20.31 -15.24 -62.81
N LEU A 31 20.84 -15.12 -61.59
CA LEU A 31 21.78 -14.16 -60.94
C LEU A 31 21.93 -12.66 -61.39
N PRO A 32 22.48 -11.78 -60.51
CA PRO A 32 22.20 -10.34 -60.53
C PRO A 32 23.25 -9.46 -61.22
N ALA A 33 22.90 -8.18 -61.39
CA ALA A 33 23.84 -7.07 -61.63
C ALA A 33 23.47 -5.85 -60.76
N LEU A 34 24.45 -5.22 -60.14
CA LEU A 34 24.28 -3.94 -59.42
C LEU A 34 24.16 -2.78 -60.42
N VAL A 35 23.15 -1.93 -60.25
CA VAL A 35 23.14 -0.55 -60.78
C VAL A 35 22.53 0.35 -59.71
N LEU A 36 23.28 1.35 -59.23
CA LEU A 36 22.74 2.35 -58.33
C LEU A 36 21.84 3.33 -59.10
N SER A 37 20.77 3.77 -58.46
CA SER A 37 19.98 4.94 -58.83
C SER A 37 19.39 5.53 -57.54
N PRO A 38 19.19 6.85 -57.46
CA PRO A 38 19.13 7.54 -56.18
C PRO A 38 17.89 7.17 -55.37
N THR A 39 18.08 6.93 -54.08
CA THR A 39 17.02 7.06 -53.10
C THR A 39 16.45 8.49 -53.18
N PRO A 40 15.12 8.68 -53.11
CA PRO A 40 14.61 10.00 -52.73
C PRO A 40 15.20 10.33 -51.35
N ALA A 41 15.61 11.58 -51.15
CA ALA A 41 15.98 12.03 -49.81
C ALA A 41 14.71 11.97 -48.96
N PHE A 42 14.62 10.99 -48.06
CA PHE A 42 13.75 11.11 -46.91
C PHE A 42 14.21 12.36 -46.15
N ALA A 43 13.32 13.34 -46.04
CA ALA A 43 13.51 14.37 -45.02
C ALA A 43 13.60 13.67 -43.66
N ALA A 44 14.44 14.17 -42.77
CA ALA A 44 14.47 13.69 -41.39
C ALA A 44 13.04 13.78 -40.80
N PRO A 45 12.64 12.83 -39.93
CA PRO A 45 11.31 12.88 -39.32
C PRO A 45 11.08 14.24 -38.65
N GLN A 46 10.04 14.94 -39.07
CA GLN A 46 9.50 16.02 -38.25
C GLN A 46 8.73 15.37 -37.11
N ASN A 47 9.10 15.72 -35.87
CA ASN A 47 8.44 15.52 -34.57
C ASN A 47 7.60 14.23 -34.42
N GLY A 48 7.91 13.40 -33.42
CA GLY A 48 7.32 12.06 -33.18
C GLY A 48 5.81 11.96 -32.94
N ILE A 49 5.01 12.97 -33.26
CA ILE A 49 3.54 12.94 -33.29
C ILE A 49 3.08 12.07 -34.46
N VAL A 50 2.31 11.01 -34.18
CA VAL A 50 1.70 10.11 -35.20
C VAL A 50 0.26 10.48 -35.52
N ALA A 51 -0.44 11.13 -34.59
CA ALA A 51 -1.77 11.71 -34.78
C ALA A 51 -1.99 12.86 -33.78
N SER A 52 -2.85 13.83 -34.10
CA SER A 52 -3.18 14.96 -33.22
C SER A 52 -4.51 15.61 -33.59
N GLY A 53 -5.20 16.16 -32.60
CA GLY A 53 -6.33 17.08 -32.75
C GLY A 53 -5.99 18.47 -32.22
N ASP A 54 -7.00 19.27 -31.90
CA ASP A 54 -6.82 20.61 -31.31
C ASP A 54 -6.52 20.56 -29.80
N GLU A 55 -7.04 19.56 -29.10
CA GLU A 55 -6.92 19.33 -27.64
C GLU A 55 -6.09 18.08 -27.28
N TRP A 56 -5.56 17.35 -28.27
CA TRP A 56 -4.87 16.08 -28.03
C TRP A 56 -3.71 15.81 -28.98
N SER A 57 -2.74 15.04 -28.49
CA SER A 57 -1.64 14.52 -29.30
C SER A 57 -1.38 13.04 -29.00
N ILE A 58 -0.87 12.33 -30.01
CA ILE A 58 -0.42 10.95 -29.89
C ILE A 58 0.99 10.88 -30.44
N THR A 59 1.97 10.59 -29.58
CA THR A 59 3.38 10.48 -29.95
C THR A 59 3.85 9.04 -29.95
N THR A 60 4.88 8.73 -30.74
CA THR A 60 5.70 7.53 -30.52
C THR A 60 6.38 7.65 -29.17
N ALA A 61 6.14 6.67 -28.31
CA ALA A 61 6.97 6.40 -27.15
C ALA A 61 7.76 5.11 -27.41
N PRO A 62 8.81 4.81 -26.64
CA PRO A 62 9.29 3.45 -26.47
C PRO A 62 8.10 2.51 -26.20
N GLY A 63 8.16 1.27 -26.69
CA GLY A 63 7.11 0.25 -26.55
C GLY A 63 5.78 0.50 -27.32
N GLY A 64 5.40 1.74 -27.65
CA GLY A 64 4.07 2.02 -28.23
C GLY A 64 3.74 3.49 -28.47
N TYR A 65 2.62 3.95 -27.90
CA TYR A 65 2.05 5.28 -28.10
C TYR A 65 1.70 5.94 -26.77
N LEU A 66 2.19 7.16 -26.57
CA LEU A 66 1.68 8.07 -25.54
C LEU A 66 0.49 8.81 -26.15
N VAL A 67 -0.67 8.70 -25.52
CA VAL A 67 -1.87 9.49 -25.84
C VAL A 67 -2.01 10.55 -24.76
N THR A 68 -2.10 11.83 -25.15
CA THR A 68 -2.32 12.96 -24.24
C THR A 68 -3.55 13.75 -24.67
N TYR A 69 -4.39 14.11 -23.69
CA TYR A 69 -5.55 14.98 -23.81
C TYR A 69 -5.39 16.13 -22.82
N GLU A 70 -5.37 17.36 -23.33
CA GLU A 70 -5.30 18.59 -22.53
C GLU A 70 -6.71 18.95 -22.02
N LEU A 71 -6.83 19.46 -20.79
CA LEU A 71 -8.10 19.80 -20.16
C LEU A 71 -8.31 21.32 -20.08
N ASP A 72 -9.52 21.80 -20.43
CA ASP A 72 -9.92 23.20 -20.22
C ASP A 72 -9.98 23.58 -18.72
N GLU A 73 -10.34 22.63 -17.85
CA GLU A 73 -10.36 22.76 -16.39
C GLU A 73 -10.03 21.43 -15.71
N ALA A 74 -9.56 21.48 -14.46
CA ALA A 74 -9.17 20.29 -13.71
C ALA A 74 -10.36 19.36 -13.44
N LEU A 75 -10.10 18.04 -13.44
CA LEU A 75 -11.14 17.02 -13.30
C LEU A 75 -11.98 17.18 -12.01
N PRO A 76 -13.28 16.84 -12.05
CA PRO A 76 -14.12 16.83 -10.85
C PRO A 76 -13.59 15.83 -9.82
N ILE A 77 -13.65 16.20 -8.55
CA ILE A 77 -13.23 15.34 -7.43
C ILE A 77 -14.31 14.27 -7.19
N VAL A 78 -14.18 13.18 -7.94
CA VAL A 78 -14.95 11.93 -7.83
C VAL A 78 -14.06 10.80 -7.31
N SER A 79 -14.66 9.67 -6.94
CA SER A 79 -13.99 8.50 -6.38
C SER A 79 -13.22 7.70 -7.42
N ASP A 80 -13.76 7.61 -8.64
CA ASP A 80 -13.20 6.84 -9.75
C ASP A 80 -11.82 7.34 -10.24
N ALA A 81 -11.13 6.52 -11.04
CA ALA A 81 -9.87 6.83 -11.70
C ALA A 81 -10.12 7.25 -13.17
N PRO A 82 -9.43 8.27 -13.70
CA PRO A 82 -9.63 8.69 -15.09
C PRO A 82 -9.05 7.69 -16.10
N THR A 83 -9.61 7.68 -17.31
CA THR A 83 -9.14 6.92 -18.49
C THR A 83 -9.04 7.84 -19.70
N LEU A 84 -8.36 7.37 -20.76
CA LEU A 84 -8.48 7.96 -22.10
C LEU A 84 -9.22 7.03 -23.06
N VAL A 85 -10.06 7.62 -23.89
CA VAL A 85 -10.93 6.98 -24.88
C VAL A 85 -10.51 7.46 -26.27
N VAL A 86 -10.20 6.55 -27.19
CA VAL A 86 -9.77 6.88 -28.57
C VAL A 86 -10.74 6.24 -29.57
N ASP A 87 -11.32 7.05 -30.46
CA ASP A 87 -12.38 6.64 -31.39
C ASP A 87 -13.49 5.79 -30.72
N GLY A 88 -13.93 6.19 -29.52
CA GLY A 88 -14.95 5.47 -28.73
C GLY A 88 -14.47 4.16 -28.09
N LYS A 89 -13.18 4.04 -27.75
CA LYS A 89 -12.61 2.89 -27.04
C LYS A 89 -11.64 3.33 -25.95
N THR A 90 -11.86 2.94 -24.69
CA THR A 90 -10.86 3.12 -23.64
C THR A 90 -9.53 2.43 -24.02
N VAL A 91 -8.44 3.19 -24.08
CA VAL A 91 -7.08 2.71 -24.44
C VAL A 91 -6.19 2.44 -23.24
N GLY A 92 -6.54 2.98 -22.08
CA GLY A 92 -5.80 2.84 -20.84
C GLY A 92 -6.34 3.75 -19.73
N LEU A 93 -5.94 3.45 -18.50
CA LEU A 93 -6.15 4.33 -17.35
C LEU A 93 -5.19 5.52 -17.47
N ALA A 94 -5.71 6.73 -17.33
CA ALA A 94 -4.93 7.94 -17.44
C ALA A 94 -4.14 8.21 -16.17
N ILE A 95 -3.12 9.05 -16.27
CA ILE A 95 -2.51 9.76 -15.15
C ILE A 95 -2.75 11.26 -15.36
N GLU A 96 -3.07 11.92 -14.26
CA GLU A 96 -3.39 13.34 -14.15
C GLU A 96 -2.09 14.12 -13.88
N SER A 97 -1.84 15.22 -14.60
CA SER A 97 -0.65 16.04 -14.38
C SER A 97 -0.65 16.75 -13.02
N ALA A 98 0.52 17.19 -12.55
CA ALA A 98 0.67 17.81 -11.23
C ALA A 98 -0.12 19.12 -11.05
N ASP A 99 -0.47 19.81 -12.13
CA ASP A 99 -1.36 20.97 -12.18
C ASP A 99 -2.85 20.61 -12.36
N GLY A 100 -3.17 19.35 -12.63
CA GLY A 100 -4.53 18.87 -12.89
C GLY A 100 -5.07 19.14 -14.30
N LEU A 101 -4.27 19.69 -15.22
CA LEU A 101 -4.74 20.24 -16.50
C LEU A 101 -4.46 19.37 -17.74
N SER A 102 -3.89 18.17 -17.59
CA SER A 102 -3.80 17.19 -18.68
C SER A 102 -3.99 15.77 -18.17
N LEU A 103 -4.52 14.93 -19.05
CA LEU A 103 -4.59 13.48 -18.90
C LEU A 103 -3.72 12.81 -19.94
N SER A 104 -2.95 11.81 -19.54
CA SER A 104 -2.18 11.02 -20.47
C SER A 104 -2.14 9.53 -20.12
N ALA A 105 -2.12 8.68 -21.15
CA ALA A 105 -2.15 7.23 -21.03
C ALA A 105 -1.26 6.60 -22.12
N LEU A 106 -0.54 5.53 -21.76
CA LEU A 106 0.31 4.79 -22.69
C LEU A 106 -0.38 3.51 -23.15
N THR A 107 -0.25 3.21 -24.44
CA THR A 107 -0.93 2.08 -25.08
C THR A 107 -0.10 1.47 -26.21
N THR A 108 -0.20 0.15 -26.37
CA THR A 108 0.45 -0.60 -27.45
C THR A 108 -0.46 -0.83 -28.66
N ASP A 109 -1.73 -0.40 -28.62
CA ASP A 109 -2.67 -0.58 -29.74
C ASP A 109 -2.27 0.27 -30.96
N PRO A 110 -1.85 -0.33 -32.09
CA PRO A 110 -1.47 0.43 -33.28
C PRO A 110 -2.63 1.15 -33.96
N ALA A 111 -3.90 0.92 -33.55
CA ALA A 111 -5.06 1.64 -34.08
C ALA A 111 -5.03 3.14 -33.76
N VAL A 112 -4.43 3.55 -32.64
CA VAL A 112 -4.41 4.96 -32.21
C VAL A 112 -3.62 5.86 -33.16
N ARG A 113 -2.73 5.30 -33.99
CA ARG A 113 -2.08 5.98 -35.13
C ARG A 113 -3.07 6.53 -36.18
N SER A 114 -4.34 6.13 -36.10
CA SER A 114 -5.42 6.56 -37.01
C SER A 114 -6.59 7.22 -36.29
N ALA A 115 -6.37 7.63 -35.03
CA ALA A 115 -7.34 8.32 -34.18
C ALA A 115 -7.94 9.57 -34.85
N ARG A 116 -9.18 9.85 -34.49
CA ARG A 116 -9.96 11.02 -34.93
C ARG A 116 -10.52 11.78 -33.74
N THR A 117 -10.89 11.08 -32.67
CA THR A 117 -11.15 11.67 -31.37
C THR A 117 -10.29 11.00 -30.30
N VAL A 118 -9.87 11.81 -29.33
CA VAL A 118 -9.39 11.39 -28.02
C VAL A 118 -10.24 12.17 -27.03
N GLU A 119 -10.82 11.45 -26.07
CA GLU A 119 -11.78 11.95 -25.09
C GLU A 119 -11.38 11.40 -23.70
N LYS A 120 -11.72 12.11 -22.63
CA LYS A 120 -11.58 11.57 -21.26
C LYS A 120 -12.66 10.52 -20.97
N GLY A 121 -12.35 9.57 -20.10
CA GLY A 121 -13.32 8.63 -19.53
C GLY A 121 -12.97 8.31 -18.07
N TRP A 122 -13.60 7.28 -17.52
CA TRP A 122 -13.39 6.84 -16.14
C TRP A 122 -13.31 5.30 -16.05
N ALA A 123 -12.70 4.74 -15.00
CA ALA A 123 -12.43 3.29 -14.93
C ALA A 123 -13.70 2.45 -14.78
N SER A 124 -14.77 3.00 -14.20
CA SER A 124 -16.08 2.36 -14.14
C SER A 124 -16.90 2.52 -15.43
N SER A 125 -16.58 3.50 -16.29
CA SER A 125 -17.35 3.82 -17.51
C SER A 125 -16.58 4.65 -18.56
N ASP A 126 -16.64 4.22 -19.83
CA ASP A 126 -16.08 4.87 -21.03
C ASP A 126 -16.69 6.25 -21.39
N GLY A 127 -17.20 7.03 -20.42
CA GLY A 127 -17.82 8.33 -20.65
C GLY A 127 -18.15 9.11 -19.37
N ASP A 128 -18.65 10.33 -19.55
CA ASP A 128 -18.93 11.34 -18.52
C ASP A 128 -19.75 10.85 -17.31
N LYS A 129 -19.33 11.28 -16.10
CA LYS A 129 -20.11 11.11 -14.86
C LYS A 129 -21.37 11.98 -14.88
N ALA A 130 -22.30 11.75 -13.95
CA ALA A 130 -23.54 12.55 -13.84
C ALA A 130 -23.31 14.05 -13.55
N ALA A 131 -22.14 14.41 -13.02
CA ALA A 131 -21.70 15.79 -12.85
C ALA A 131 -21.36 16.49 -14.19
N GLU A 132 -21.01 15.72 -15.21
CA GLU A 132 -20.43 16.17 -16.48
C GLU A 132 -21.49 16.10 -17.61
N GLY A 133 -22.08 14.91 -17.82
CA GLY A 133 -23.43 14.73 -18.37
C GLY A 133 -23.62 14.62 -19.90
N GLY A 134 -23.50 13.41 -20.43
CA GLY A 134 -24.01 13.01 -21.76
C GLY A 134 -25.41 12.36 -21.76
N LEU A 135 -26.03 12.23 -22.94
CA LEU A 135 -27.35 11.60 -23.13
C LEU A 135 -27.27 10.11 -23.46
N THR A 136 -28.25 9.34 -22.99
CA THR A 136 -28.54 7.97 -23.47
C THR A 136 -30.06 7.79 -23.56
N GLU A 137 -30.60 7.69 -24.79
CA GLU A 137 -31.99 7.28 -25.00
C GLU A 137 -32.07 5.75 -25.07
N VAL A 138 -32.92 5.13 -24.25
CA VAL A 138 -33.52 3.82 -24.60
C VAL A 138 -34.95 3.71 -24.06
N THR A 139 -35.74 2.85 -24.72
CA THR A 139 -37.20 2.70 -24.61
C THR A 139 -37.66 1.81 -23.44
N ASP A 140 -38.97 1.90 -23.17
CA ASP A 140 -39.74 1.16 -22.16
C ASP A 140 -39.42 -0.35 -22.04
N GLU A 141 -39.51 -0.86 -20.81
CA GLU A 141 -39.31 -2.27 -20.44
C GLU A 141 -40.64 -3.04 -20.50
N GLU A 142 -40.73 -4.11 -21.32
CA GLU A 142 -41.91 -5.00 -21.33
C GLU A 142 -41.93 -5.86 -20.05
N VAL A 143 -42.75 -5.45 -19.07
CA VAL A 143 -42.92 -6.15 -17.80
C VAL A 143 -43.43 -7.58 -18.01
N ASN A 144 -42.69 -8.55 -17.49
CA ASN A 144 -42.96 -9.98 -17.67
C ASN A 144 -43.80 -10.54 -16.50
N ASP A 145 -45.04 -10.97 -16.81
CA ASP A 145 -45.99 -11.59 -15.86
C ASP A 145 -45.37 -12.74 -15.02
N ALA A 146 -44.46 -13.53 -15.60
CA ALA A 146 -43.83 -14.66 -14.91
C ALA A 146 -42.77 -14.20 -13.90
N LEU A 147 -41.98 -13.17 -14.26
CA LEU A 147 -41.04 -12.51 -13.35
C LEU A 147 -41.79 -11.85 -12.19
N GLU A 148 -42.82 -11.04 -12.47
CA GLU A 148 -43.65 -10.45 -11.42
C GLU A 148 -44.29 -11.53 -10.53
N SER A 149 -44.77 -12.63 -11.13
CA SER A 149 -45.38 -13.75 -10.41
C SER A 149 -44.40 -14.44 -9.47
N GLN A 150 -43.12 -14.58 -9.87
CA GLN A 150 -42.04 -15.04 -9.01
C GLN A 150 -41.74 -14.04 -7.88
N LEU A 151 -41.52 -12.76 -8.19
CA LEU A 151 -41.21 -11.73 -7.20
C LEU A 151 -42.34 -11.56 -6.18
N ARG A 152 -43.62 -11.64 -6.59
CA ARG A 152 -44.79 -11.64 -5.69
C ARG A 152 -44.90 -12.84 -4.76
N ARG A 153 -44.10 -13.90 -4.94
CA ARG A 153 -43.99 -15.04 -4.01
C ARG A 153 -42.88 -14.89 -2.98
N LEU A 154 -41.97 -13.92 -3.14
CA LEU A 154 -40.94 -13.62 -2.14
C LEU A 154 -41.61 -12.97 -0.93
N ALA A 155 -41.96 -13.77 0.07
CA ALA A 155 -42.52 -13.29 1.31
C ALA A 155 -41.46 -12.49 2.07
N ALA A 156 -41.80 -11.26 2.49
CA ALA A 156 -40.98 -10.54 3.47
C ALA A 156 -41.03 -11.31 4.80
N PRO A 157 -39.88 -11.60 5.44
CA PRO A 157 -39.86 -12.13 6.80
C PRO A 157 -40.38 -11.07 7.80
N GLU A 158 -40.57 -11.47 9.05
CA GLU A 158 -40.87 -10.53 10.12
C GLU A 158 -39.70 -9.56 10.32
N ALA A 159 -40.00 -8.26 10.36
CA ALA A 159 -38.97 -7.22 10.41
C ALA A 159 -38.23 -7.24 11.76
N THR A 160 -36.91 -7.14 11.71
CA THR A 160 -36.08 -7.03 12.91
C THR A 160 -36.29 -5.67 13.57
N GLU A 161 -36.19 -5.57 14.90
CA GLU A 161 -36.11 -4.29 15.62
C GLU A 161 -35.00 -3.41 15.00
N ASP A 162 -35.19 -2.10 14.91
CA ASP A 162 -34.21 -1.28 14.21
C ASP A 162 -32.96 -1.06 15.07
N PRO A 163 -31.77 -1.44 14.59
CA PRO A 163 -30.53 -1.24 15.35
C PRO A 163 -30.20 0.23 15.62
N SER A 164 -30.80 1.18 14.88
CA SER A 164 -30.63 2.63 15.10
C SER A 164 -31.60 3.26 16.11
N ASP A 165 -32.61 2.52 16.59
CA ASP A 165 -33.44 2.99 17.71
C ASP A 165 -32.54 3.27 18.94
N LEU A 166 -32.69 4.44 19.55
CA LEU A 166 -31.74 4.94 20.54
C LEU A 166 -31.72 4.11 21.83
N GLY A 167 -30.51 3.80 22.30
CA GLY A 167 -30.26 3.05 23.52
C GLY A 167 -30.42 3.89 24.80
N SER A 168 -30.06 3.27 25.93
CA SER A 168 -30.30 3.83 27.27
C SER A 168 -29.28 4.88 27.75
N TYR A 169 -28.19 5.11 27.02
CA TYR A 169 -27.10 6.00 27.42
C TYR A 169 -27.21 7.39 26.76
N ALA A 170 -26.77 8.42 27.48
CA ALA A 170 -26.68 9.77 26.92
C ALA A 170 -25.41 9.91 26.06
N VAL A 171 -25.48 10.79 25.05
CA VAL A 171 -24.38 11.05 24.11
C VAL A 171 -23.88 12.48 24.30
N THR A 172 -22.56 12.63 24.46
CA THR A 172 -21.85 13.91 24.45
C THR A 172 -21.10 14.06 23.13
N GLU A 173 -21.41 15.10 22.36
CA GLU A 173 -20.77 15.39 21.08
C GLU A 173 -19.70 16.47 21.23
N ALA A 174 -18.49 16.22 20.76
CA ALA A 174 -17.37 17.17 20.83
C ALA A 174 -16.51 17.13 19.55
N GLU A 175 -16.10 18.29 19.06
CA GLU A 175 -15.20 18.41 17.89
C GLU A 175 -13.80 18.80 18.37
N TYR A 176 -12.77 18.21 17.76
CA TYR A 176 -11.35 18.53 18.02
C TYR A 176 -10.67 18.92 16.71
N ASP A 177 -9.75 19.89 16.79
CA ASP A 177 -9.05 20.40 15.63
C ASP A 177 -7.62 20.81 16.01
N PHE A 178 -6.63 19.99 15.64
CA PHE A 178 -5.22 20.31 15.92
C PHE A 178 -4.63 21.29 14.90
N GLY A 179 -5.32 21.57 13.79
CA GLY A 179 -4.85 22.39 12.66
C GLY A 179 -4.62 21.57 11.38
N ASP A 180 -4.66 22.26 10.23
CA ASP A 180 -4.78 21.63 8.92
C ASP A 180 -3.52 20.86 8.46
N ARG A 181 -2.35 21.01 9.12
CA ARG A 181 -1.10 20.29 8.79
C ARG A 181 -0.41 19.67 10.01
N SER A 182 -1.23 19.07 10.88
CA SER A 182 -0.86 18.49 12.19
C SER A 182 -0.15 17.13 12.13
N VAL A 183 -0.41 16.31 11.11
CA VAL A 183 0.12 14.93 10.99
C VAL A 183 0.83 14.76 9.64
N ALA A 184 1.87 13.91 9.59
CA ALA A 184 2.50 13.50 8.34
C ALA A 184 1.73 12.31 7.74
N LEU A 185 1.35 12.38 6.47
CA LEU A 185 0.55 11.34 5.84
C LEU A 185 1.46 10.30 5.17
N ALA A 186 1.21 9.02 5.42
CA ALA A 186 1.93 7.91 4.78
C ALA A 186 1.61 7.82 3.27
N GLY A 187 2.55 7.29 2.48
CA GLY A 187 2.35 6.97 1.05
C GLY A 187 2.22 8.16 0.08
N ILE A 188 2.16 9.40 0.57
CA ILE A 188 1.73 10.58 -0.20
C ILE A 188 2.78 11.72 -0.23
N SER A 189 3.98 11.40 -0.71
CA SER A 189 5.04 12.36 -1.08
C SER A 189 5.34 13.49 -0.07
N GLY A 190 5.39 13.16 1.23
CA GLY A 190 5.75 14.12 2.29
C GLY A 190 4.68 15.16 2.64
N ILE A 191 3.44 15.02 2.16
CA ILE A 191 2.34 15.91 2.52
C ILE A 191 1.97 15.75 4.01
N ARG A 192 1.74 16.88 4.68
CA ARG A 192 1.12 16.94 6.01
C ARG A 192 -0.36 17.30 5.89
N GLY A 193 -1.19 16.60 6.66
CA GLY A 193 -2.64 16.77 6.70
C GLY A 193 -3.17 17.09 8.10
N GLU A 194 -4.49 17.20 8.20
CA GLU A 194 -5.17 17.57 9.44
C GLU A 194 -5.27 16.40 10.44
N MET A 195 -5.37 16.72 11.72
CA MET A 195 -5.77 15.78 12.77
C MET A 195 -7.01 16.39 13.45
N THR A 196 -8.16 16.14 12.83
CA THR A 196 -9.39 16.91 13.08
C THR A 196 -10.60 15.98 12.93
N GLY A 197 -11.60 16.09 13.81
CA GLY A 197 -12.74 15.19 13.80
C GLY A 197 -13.77 15.47 14.90
N LYS A 198 -14.74 14.56 15.01
CA LYS A 198 -15.88 14.64 15.94
C LYS A 198 -16.06 13.34 16.72
N MET A 199 -16.08 13.47 18.04
CA MET A 199 -16.39 12.41 19.00
C MET A 199 -17.89 12.39 19.33
N TYR A 200 -18.45 11.18 19.43
CA TYR A 200 -19.74 10.86 20.03
C TYR A 200 -19.44 9.95 21.23
N LEU A 201 -19.44 10.53 22.43
CA LEU A 201 -19.01 9.87 23.66
C LEU A 201 -20.23 9.42 24.46
N THR A 202 -20.23 8.17 24.91
CA THR A 202 -21.30 7.66 25.78
C THR A 202 -21.12 8.09 27.23
N ASP A 203 -22.21 8.17 28.01
CA ASP A 203 -22.16 8.29 29.47
C ASP A 203 -22.05 6.94 30.20
N ALA A 204 -22.05 5.83 29.45
CA ALA A 204 -21.81 4.49 29.98
C ALA A 204 -20.42 4.40 30.66
N PRO A 205 -20.32 3.91 31.92
CA PRO A 205 -19.10 4.03 32.72
C PRO A 205 -17.99 3.04 32.33
N GLY A 206 -16.73 3.45 32.47
CA GLY A 206 -15.55 2.65 32.13
C GLY A 206 -15.25 2.64 30.62
N GLU A 207 -14.35 1.76 30.20
CA GLU A 207 -13.93 1.63 28.80
C GLU A 207 -15.03 1.00 27.92
N ARG A 208 -15.10 1.45 26.67
CA ARG A 208 -16.21 1.19 25.74
C ARG A 208 -15.69 0.97 24.32
N PRO A 209 -16.30 0.04 23.54
CA PRO A 209 -15.81 -0.30 22.20
C PRO A 209 -15.72 0.94 21.32
N THR A 210 -14.62 1.05 20.59
CA THR A 210 -14.26 2.24 19.83
C THR A 210 -14.64 2.05 18.36
N VAL A 211 -15.33 3.00 17.73
CA VAL A 211 -15.64 2.94 16.30
C VAL A 211 -15.11 4.17 15.58
N ILE A 212 -14.33 3.97 14.52
CA ILE A 212 -13.81 5.03 13.65
C ILE A 212 -14.65 5.09 12.36
N LEU A 213 -15.10 6.28 11.98
CA LEU A 213 -15.89 6.55 10.77
C LEU A 213 -15.09 7.48 9.84
N LEU A 214 -14.67 6.98 8.68
CA LEU A 214 -13.88 7.72 7.69
C LEU A 214 -14.68 7.98 6.41
N HIS A 215 -14.53 9.19 5.85
CA HIS A 215 -15.21 9.59 4.62
C HIS A 215 -14.43 9.29 3.32
N GLY A 216 -15.14 9.38 2.20
CA GLY A 216 -14.62 9.19 0.85
C GLY A 216 -13.92 10.38 0.20
N ARG A 217 -13.51 10.19 -1.06
CA ARG A 217 -12.93 11.24 -1.90
C ARG A 217 -14.03 12.13 -2.47
N HIS A 218 -14.12 13.33 -1.92
CA HIS A 218 -15.00 14.41 -2.35
C HIS A 218 -14.30 15.76 -2.14
N GLY A 219 -14.87 16.85 -2.67
CA GLY A 219 -14.27 18.17 -2.59
C GLY A 219 -14.01 18.65 -1.15
N SER A 220 -12.71 18.79 -0.81
CA SER A 220 -12.17 19.25 0.48
C SER A 220 -12.47 20.71 0.81
N CYS A 221 -12.46 21.56 -0.22
CA CYS A 221 -12.63 22.99 -0.12
C CYS A 221 -13.74 23.43 -1.07
N ALA A 222 -14.60 24.33 -0.60
CA ALA A 222 -15.69 24.92 -1.37
C ALA A 222 -15.53 26.44 -1.48
N THR A 223 -16.26 27.05 -2.41
CA THR A 223 -16.23 28.50 -2.71
C THR A 223 -14.83 29.04 -3.07
N GLY A 224 -14.76 30.35 -3.28
CA GLY A 224 -13.51 31.08 -3.54
C GLY A 224 -12.80 30.70 -4.83
N THR A 225 -11.51 30.98 -4.85
CA THR A 225 -10.58 30.60 -5.91
C THR A 225 -9.84 29.33 -5.49
N ALA A 226 -9.66 28.36 -6.39
CA ALA A 226 -8.93 27.13 -6.07
C ALA A 226 -7.48 27.45 -5.63
N ASN A 227 -7.09 26.99 -4.44
CA ASN A 227 -5.72 27.12 -3.95
C ASN A 227 -4.76 26.21 -4.75
N PRO A 228 -3.71 26.73 -5.40
CA PRO A 228 -2.71 25.89 -6.09
C PRO A 228 -1.98 24.90 -5.17
N LEU A 229 -1.89 25.18 -3.87
CA LEU A 229 -1.34 24.26 -2.86
C LEU A 229 -2.33 23.15 -2.46
N ARG A 230 -3.59 23.22 -2.93
CA ARG A 230 -4.72 22.28 -2.76
C ARG A 230 -5.22 22.03 -1.33
N TRP A 231 -4.34 22.11 -0.35
CA TRP A 231 -4.63 22.03 1.09
C TRP A 231 -3.55 22.80 1.89
N PRO A 232 -3.88 23.60 2.92
CA PRO A 232 -5.23 23.92 3.41
C PRO A 232 -6.06 24.71 2.40
N CYS A 233 -7.34 24.95 2.71
CA CYS A 233 -8.20 25.76 1.86
C CYS A 233 -7.72 27.22 1.73
N GLY A 234 -7.98 27.85 0.58
CA GLY A 234 -7.65 29.27 0.35
C GLY A 234 -8.44 30.23 1.26
N PRO A 235 -7.99 31.49 1.43
CA PRO A 235 -8.59 32.44 2.38
C PRO A 235 -9.99 32.95 1.98
N ASP A 236 -10.45 32.67 0.76
CA ASP A 236 -11.82 32.90 0.26
C ASP A 236 -12.62 31.59 0.10
N GLN A 237 -12.06 30.46 0.55
CA GLN A 237 -12.65 29.12 0.50
C GLN A 237 -13.14 28.67 1.88
N VAL A 238 -14.13 27.76 1.89
CA VAL A 238 -14.67 27.11 3.08
C VAL A 238 -14.20 25.67 3.15
N ASN A 239 -13.67 25.26 4.31
CA ASN A 239 -13.29 23.88 4.61
C ASN A 239 -14.55 23.00 4.76
N VAL A 240 -14.65 21.92 3.98
CA VAL A 240 -15.81 21.02 4.02
C VAL A 240 -15.65 20.04 5.18
N ARG A 241 -16.49 20.17 6.21
CA ARG A 241 -16.43 19.37 7.46
C ARG A 241 -16.99 17.96 7.26
N SER A 242 -16.29 17.19 6.44
CA SER A 242 -16.55 15.81 6.03
C SER A 242 -16.92 14.86 7.17
N TYR A 243 -16.27 14.98 8.32
CA TYR A 243 -16.52 14.20 9.53
C TYR A 243 -17.93 14.38 10.12
N GLN A 244 -18.72 15.35 9.67
CA GLN A 244 -20.11 15.54 10.08
C GLN A 244 -21.12 14.66 9.28
N GLY A 245 -20.66 13.88 8.29
CA GLY A 245 -21.53 13.08 7.42
C GLY A 245 -22.36 11.99 8.12
N TYR A 246 -21.81 11.34 9.15
CA TYR A 246 -22.33 10.08 9.69
C TYR A 246 -22.94 10.19 11.11
N GLU A 247 -23.46 11.37 11.47
CA GLU A 247 -23.88 11.65 12.84
C GLU A 247 -24.96 10.70 13.39
N GLY A 248 -25.85 10.19 12.53
CA GLY A 248 -26.90 9.26 12.93
C GLY A 248 -26.32 7.95 13.47
N THR A 249 -25.39 7.35 12.75
CA THR A 249 -24.66 6.15 13.16
C THR A 249 -23.86 6.39 14.44
N GLY A 250 -23.16 7.54 14.52
CA GLY A 250 -22.39 7.94 15.71
C GLY A 250 -23.25 8.09 16.96
N ARG A 251 -24.41 8.75 16.86
CA ARG A 251 -25.39 8.91 17.95
C ARG A 251 -26.02 7.58 18.35
N ALA A 252 -26.44 6.77 17.39
CA ALA A 252 -27.06 5.48 17.66
C ALA A 252 -26.11 4.55 18.42
N LEU A 253 -24.90 4.32 17.90
CA LEU A 253 -23.87 3.53 18.57
C LEU A 253 -23.52 4.09 19.96
N ALA A 254 -23.29 5.40 20.10
CA ALA A 254 -22.96 5.98 21.40
C ALA A 254 -24.10 5.82 22.44
N SER A 255 -25.36 5.86 22.01
CA SER A 255 -26.52 5.61 22.90
C SER A 255 -26.64 4.14 23.36
N HIS A 256 -26.00 3.21 22.66
CA HIS A 256 -25.87 1.79 23.03
C HIS A 256 -24.58 1.46 23.81
N GLY A 257 -23.75 2.47 24.12
CA GLY A 257 -22.57 2.29 24.98
C GLY A 257 -21.27 2.04 24.22
N TYR A 258 -21.12 2.62 23.04
CA TYR A 258 -19.87 2.69 22.26
C TYR A 258 -19.27 4.10 22.38
N ASN A 259 -17.99 4.27 22.04
CA ASN A 259 -17.43 5.60 21.75
C ASN A 259 -17.10 5.67 20.25
N VAL A 260 -17.56 6.71 19.56
CA VAL A 260 -17.41 6.83 18.10
C VAL A 260 -16.62 8.08 17.75
N LEU A 261 -15.64 7.97 16.88
CA LEU A 261 -14.96 9.09 16.24
C LEU A 261 -15.28 9.09 14.74
N SER A 262 -15.66 10.25 14.20
CA SER A 262 -15.65 10.50 12.76
C SER A 262 -14.51 11.47 12.46
N ILE A 263 -13.67 11.15 11.48
CA ILE A 263 -12.39 11.85 11.24
C ILE A 263 -12.32 12.49 9.85
N ALA A 264 -11.56 13.57 9.74
CA ALA A 264 -11.28 14.26 8.49
C ALA A 264 -10.08 13.62 7.75
N ALA A 265 -10.09 13.69 6.41
CA ALA A 265 -9.02 13.28 5.50
C ALA A 265 -9.02 14.13 4.22
N ASN A 266 -9.35 15.41 4.36
CA ASN A 266 -9.42 16.40 3.27
C ASN A 266 -8.03 16.67 2.67
N ALA A 267 -6.95 16.66 3.46
CA ALA A 267 -5.59 16.70 2.94
C ALA A 267 -5.28 15.53 1.99
N VAL A 268 -5.81 14.33 2.26
CA VAL A 268 -5.68 13.16 1.39
C VAL A 268 -6.52 13.35 0.13
N ASN A 269 -7.80 13.73 0.26
CA ASN A 269 -8.69 14.03 -0.87
C ASN A 269 -8.11 15.05 -1.87
N SER A 270 -7.37 16.05 -1.36
CA SER A 270 -6.74 17.10 -2.19
C SER A 270 -5.49 16.64 -2.95
N ASN A 271 -4.95 15.44 -2.68
CA ASN A 271 -3.62 15.04 -3.16
C ASN A 271 -3.49 13.58 -3.65
N ASP A 272 -4.45 12.71 -3.33
CA ASP A 272 -4.35 11.26 -3.52
C ASP A 272 -4.17 10.81 -4.99
N ASN A 273 -4.91 11.40 -5.92
CA ASN A 273 -4.80 11.12 -7.36
C ASN A 273 -3.38 11.31 -7.93
N GLN A 274 -2.65 12.33 -7.44
CA GLN A 274 -1.43 12.81 -8.09
C GLN A 274 -0.15 12.50 -7.31
N LEU A 275 -0.24 12.24 -6.00
CA LEU A 275 0.93 12.09 -5.10
C LEU A 275 1.00 10.74 -4.36
N ALA A 276 -0.02 9.89 -4.41
CA ALA A 276 -0.01 8.57 -3.76
C ALA A 276 0.02 7.43 -4.80
N LEU A 277 0.87 6.42 -4.58
CA LEU A 277 1.02 5.28 -5.51
C LEU A 277 -0.23 4.38 -5.59
N ASP A 278 -1.03 4.39 -4.52
CA ASP A 278 -2.19 3.53 -4.26
C ASP A 278 -3.51 4.32 -4.27
N TYR A 279 -3.47 5.61 -4.67
CA TYR A 279 -4.58 6.57 -4.54
C TYR A 279 -5.09 6.79 -3.11
N GLY A 280 -4.18 6.72 -2.14
CA GLY A 280 -4.35 7.21 -0.77
C GLY A 280 -5.01 6.22 0.19
N ALA A 281 -4.99 4.92 -0.11
CA ALA A 281 -5.51 3.89 0.78
C ALA A 281 -4.65 3.78 2.05
N GLN A 282 -3.33 3.66 1.92
CA GLN A 282 -2.34 3.69 2.99
C GLN A 282 -2.39 5.00 3.78
N ALA A 283 -2.51 6.15 3.10
CA ALA A 283 -2.63 7.45 3.75
C ALA A 283 -3.86 7.52 4.69
N ARG A 284 -4.96 6.88 4.29
CA ARG A 284 -6.21 6.76 5.05
C ARG A 284 -6.13 5.68 6.14
N GLY A 285 -5.52 4.54 5.83
CA GLY A 285 -5.28 3.45 6.76
C GLY A 285 -4.42 3.89 7.93
N GLN A 286 -3.26 4.52 7.64
CA GLN A 286 -2.39 5.07 8.66
C GLN A 286 -3.07 6.18 9.47
N LEU A 287 -3.87 7.06 8.86
CA LEU A 287 -4.59 8.11 9.59
C LEU A 287 -5.61 7.55 10.60
N ILE A 288 -6.18 6.37 10.34
CA ILE A 288 -6.98 5.63 11.31
C ILE A 288 -6.09 5.12 12.47
N LEU A 289 -4.91 4.54 12.19
CA LEU A 289 -3.98 4.07 13.23
C LEU A 289 -3.38 5.22 14.06
N ASP A 290 -3.08 6.36 13.45
CA ASP A 290 -2.65 7.59 14.11
C ASP A 290 -3.75 8.13 15.04
N THR A 291 -5.02 7.99 14.62
CA THR A 291 -6.18 8.30 15.46
C THR A 291 -6.29 7.33 16.65
N LEU A 292 -6.05 6.02 16.45
CA LEU A 292 -6.02 5.05 17.55
C LEU A 292 -4.87 5.34 18.53
N GLY A 293 -3.68 5.69 18.03
CA GLY A 293 -2.54 6.11 18.86
C GLY A 293 -2.72 7.48 19.54
N MET A 294 -3.60 8.34 19.02
CA MET A 294 -4.08 9.53 19.73
C MET A 294 -5.03 9.16 20.86
N LEU A 295 -5.95 8.21 20.62
CA LEU A 295 -6.90 7.72 21.62
C LEU A 295 -6.22 6.94 22.73
N GLU A 296 -5.22 6.10 22.45
CA GLU A 296 -4.41 5.37 23.43
C GLU A 296 -3.79 6.34 24.44
N LYS A 297 -3.12 7.39 23.93
CA LYS A 297 -2.56 8.46 24.75
C LYS A 297 -3.61 9.19 25.58
N ALA A 298 -4.78 9.50 25.01
CA ALA A 298 -5.88 10.12 25.75
C ALA A 298 -6.47 9.19 26.83
N ASN A 299 -6.58 7.89 26.55
CA ASN A 299 -7.12 6.88 27.45
C ASN A 299 -6.21 6.66 28.67
N ASP A 300 -4.91 6.66 28.47
CA ASP A 300 -3.89 6.60 29.53
C ASP A 300 -3.73 7.91 30.32
N GLY A 301 -4.37 9.01 29.87
CA GLY A 301 -4.12 10.34 30.40
C GLY A 301 -2.72 10.90 30.08
N LYS A 302 -2.02 10.33 29.10
CA LYS A 302 -0.76 10.86 28.55
C LYS A 302 -1.05 12.17 27.78
N PRO A 303 -0.11 13.14 27.72
CA PRO A 303 -0.31 14.35 26.93
C PRO A 303 -0.43 14.04 25.42
N VAL A 304 -1.59 14.35 24.85
CA VAL A 304 -1.80 14.36 23.38
C VAL A 304 -1.44 15.75 22.85
N VAL A 305 -0.47 15.80 21.93
CA VAL A 305 0.09 17.03 21.34
C VAL A 305 0.41 16.77 19.87
N PHE A 306 0.08 17.72 18.99
CA PHE A 306 0.48 17.73 17.58
C PHE A 306 1.05 19.09 17.17
N ASP A 307 1.84 19.09 16.09
CA ASP A 307 2.47 20.27 15.49
C ASP A 307 1.86 20.58 14.13
N ASP A 308 1.10 21.67 14.07
CA ASP A 308 0.54 22.23 12.84
C ASP A 308 1.59 23.11 12.15
N ILE A 309 2.10 22.66 11.00
CA ILE A 309 3.26 23.26 10.33
C ILE A 309 2.83 23.86 8.99
N SER A 310 2.98 25.18 8.84
CA SER A 310 2.62 25.89 7.61
C SER A 310 3.41 25.39 6.40
N TRP A 311 2.92 25.67 5.19
CA TRP A 311 3.79 25.67 4.02
C TRP A 311 4.93 26.69 4.20
N PRO A 312 6.12 26.46 3.61
CA PRO A 312 7.17 27.47 3.55
C PRO A 312 6.67 28.76 2.88
N ASN A 313 7.13 29.91 3.36
CA ASN A 313 6.94 31.19 2.68
C ASN A 313 7.93 31.36 1.51
N ALA A 314 7.89 32.51 0.84
CA ALA A 314 8.78 32.82 -0.29
C ALA A 314 10.27 32.81 0.11
N GLU A 315 10.55 32.99 1.40
CA GLU A 315 11.87 32.94 2.03
C GLU A 315 12.26 31.54 2.53
N GLY A 316 11.44 30.50 2.28
CA GLY A 316 11.71 29.10 2.65
C GLY A 316 11.41 28.72 4.11
N SER A 317 10.98 29.67 4.94
CA SER A 317 10.68 29.44 6.36
C SER A 317 9.24 29.00 6.61
N SER A 318 9.02 28.09 7.55
CA SER A 318 7.69 27.63 7.98
C SER A 318 7.36 28.07 9.41
N THR A 319 6.07 28.17 9.72
CA THR A 319 5.56 28.47 11.07
C THR A 319 5.02 27.18 11.70
N LYS A 320 5.48 26.85 12.91
CA LYS A 320 5.03 25.71 13.71
C LYS A 320 4.12 26.16 14.85
N THR A 321 2.91 25.59 14.93
CA THR A 321 1.95 25.83 16.01
C THR A 321 1.66 24.51 16.74
N THR A 322 2.29 24.32 17.90
CA THR A 322 2.04 23.17 18.78
C THR A 322 0.69 23.33 19.49
N ARG A 323 -0.19 22.34 19.43
CA ARG A 323 -1.48 22.31 20.16
C ARG A 323 -1.61 21.04 21.00
N THR A 324 -2.07 21.17 22.24
CA THR A 324 -2.55 20.04 23.08
C THR A 324 -4.00 19.69 22.76
N LEU A 325 -4.49 18.52 23.18
CA LEU A 325 -5.90 18.14 22.97
C LEU A 325 -6.91 19.11 23.59
N ASP A 326 -6.66 19.65 24.79
CA ASP A 326 -7.53 20.70 25.37
C ASP A 326 -7.52 21.99 24.54
N GLN A 327 -6.39 22.33 23.91
CA GLN A 327 -6.28 23.46 22.99
C GLN A 327 -7.00 23.16 21.66
N ALA A 328 -6.93 21.93 21.15
CA ALA A 328 -7.62 21.50 19.92
C ALA A 328 -9.15 21.47 20.09
N LEU A 329 -9.65 20.97 21.23
CA LEU A 329 -11.06 21.05 21.64
C LEU A 329 -11.53 22.51 21.76
N THR A 330 -10.70 23.38 22.35
CA THR A 330 -11.00 24.82 22.44
C THR A 330 -11.00 25.48 21.05
N TYR A 331 -10.02 25.17 20.21
CA TYR A 331 -9.83 25.76 18.88
C TYR A 331 -11.01 25.46 17.95
N ALA A 332 -11.55 24.23 17.96
CA ALA A 332 -12.76 23.87 17.21
C ALA A 332 -13.96 24.78 17.55
N THR A 333 -14.14 25.17 18.81
CA THR A 333 -15.21 26.10 19.25
C THR A 333 -14.92 27.58 18.92
N ALA A 334 -13.69 27.91 18.53
CA ALA A 334 -13.22 29.26 18.21
C ALA A 334 -13.04 29.53 16.71
N ARG A 335 -13.29 28.53 15.85
CA ARG A 335 -13.21 28.66 14.38
C ARG A 335 -14.12 29.78 13.86
N THR A 336 -13.66 30.47 12.82
CA THR A 336 -14.37 31.63 12.22
C THR A 336 -15.34 31.26 11.11
N ASP A 337 -15.24 30.05 10.52
CA ASP A 337 -16.09 29.57 9.44
C ASP A 337 -17.40 28.95 9.97
N ALA A 338 -17.28 28.00 10.89
CA ALA A 338 -18.40 27.33 11.55
C ALA A 338 -17.94 26.75 12.90
N PRO A 339 -17.99 27.55 14.00
CA PRO A 339 -17.50 27.11 15.31
C PRO A 339 -18.32 25.94 15.88
N ALA A 340 -17.62 25.00 16.51
CA ALA A 340 -18.21 23.87 17.22
C ALA A 340 -19.00 24.32 18.47
N THR A 341 -19.98 23.51 18.89
CA THR A 341 -20.64 23.72 20.19
C THR A 341 -19.73 23.27 21.33
N ALA A 342 -19.54 24.11 22.35
CA ALA A 342 -18.71 23.79 23.50
C ALA A 342 -19.32 22.66 24.35
N ALA A 343 -18.67 21.49 24.34
CA ALA A 343 -19.18 20.25 24.93
C ALA A 343 -18.81 20.03 26.41
N GLY A 344 -17.82 20.77 26.93
CA GLY A 344 -17.26 20.55 28.27
C GLY A 344 -16.32 19.34 28.40
N VAL A 345 -16.05 18.62 27.30
CA VAL A 345 -15.02 17.59 27.20
C VAL A 345 -13.63 18.21 27.37
N THR A 346 -12.76 17.53 28.09
CA THR A 346 -11.33 17.83 28.28
C THR A 346 -10.49 16.58 28.09
N ALA A 347 -9.19 16.70 27.84
CA ALA A 347 -8.28 15.55 27.72
C ALA A 347 -8.33 14.66 28.97
N ALA A 348 -8.36 15.26 30.17
CA ALA A 348 -8.48 14.52 31.44
C ALA A 348 -9.84 13.81 31.62
N SER A 349 -10.89 14.20 30.88
CA SER A 349 -12.20 13.53 30.90
C SER A 349 -12.30 12.31 29.97
N LEU A 350 -11.25 12.07 29.16
CA LEU A 350 -11.16 10.98 28.19
C LEU A 350 -10.39 9.75 28.69
N ALA A 351 -9.70 9.86 29.83
CA ALA A 351 -8.96 8.74 30.41
C ALA A 351 -9.90 7.59 30.85
N GLY A 352 -9.53 6.35 30.53
CA GLY A 352 -10.33 5.15 30.84
C GLY A 352 -11.71 5.12 30.17
N ARG A 353 -11.79 5.54 28.89
CA ARG A 353 -13.01 5.51 28.06
C ARG A 353 -12.93 4.58 26.84
N PHE A 354 -11.77 4.37 26.26
CA PHE A 354 -11.63 3.71 24.97
C PHE A 354 -11.14 2.27 25.14
N ASP A 355 -12.03 1.32 24.87
CA ASP A 355 -11.64 -0.06 24.64
C ASP A 355 -11.03 -0.11 23.24
N LEU A 356 -9.71 -0.28 23.18
CA LEU A 356 -8.93 -0.40 21.95
C LEU A 356 -8.60 -1.87 21.60
N ASP A 357 -9.01 -2.82 22.46
CA ASP A 357 -9.02 -4.26 22.16
C ASP A 357 -10.27 -4.65 21.34
N ARG A 358 -11.26 -3.76 21.23
CA ARG A 358 -12.45 -3.91 20.39
C ARG A 358 -12.75 -2.64 19.59
N VAL A 359 -12.09 -2.54 18.44
CA VAL A 359 -12.20 -1.46 17.47
C VAL A 359 -13.03 -1.90 16.25
N GLY A 360 -13.94 -1.02 15.83
CA GLY A 360 -14.64 -1.09 14.55
C GLY A 360 -14.22 0.05 13.63
N VAL A 361 -14.16 -0.20 12.32
CA VAL A 361 -13.81 0.80 11.31
C VAL A 361 -14.86 0.81 10.21
N MET A 362 -15.45 1.97 9.93
CA MET A 362 -16.26 2.22 8.73
C MET A 362 -15.51 3.19 7.82
N GLY A 363 -15.52 2.91 6.53
CA GLY A 363 -14.94 3.80 5.53
C GLY A 363 -15.81 3.91 4.29
N HIS A 364 -16.06 5.12 3.81
CA HIS A 364 -16.82 5.35 2.58
C HIS A 364 -15.91 5.53 1.36
N SER A 365 -16.25 4.95 0.20
CA SER A 365 -15.51 5.16 -1.06
C SER A 365 -14.01 4.84 -0.92
N ARG A 366 -13.09 5.78 -1.22
CA ARG A 366 -11.64 5.64 -0.97
C ARG A 366 -11.30 5.52 0.51
N GLY A 367 -12.16 6.03 1.39
CA GLY A 367 -12.11 5.74 2.82
C GLY A 367 -12.45 4.29 3.15
N GLY A 368 -13.25 3.60 2.32
CA GLY A 368 -13.55 2.16 2.46
C GLY A 368 -12.38 1.26 2.10
N GLU A 369 -11.64 1.61 1.06
CA GLU A 369 -10.32 1.02 0.78
C GLU A 369 -9.27 1.44 1.82
N GLY A 370 -9.38 2.65 2.37
CA GLY A 370 -8.64 3.06 3.57
C GLY A 370 -8.97 2.25 4.83
N ALA A 371 -10.20 1.74 4.96
CA ALA A 371 -10.63 0.91 6.09
C ALA A 371 -10.15 -0.54 5.98
N THR A 372 -10.03 -1.09 4.77
CA THR A 372 -9.34 -2.37 4.55
C THR A 372 -7.83 -2.22 4.73
N SER A 373 -7.24 -1.12 4.23
CA SER A 373 -5.83 -0.78 4.47
C SER A 373 -5.50 -0.59 5.96
N ALA A 374 -6.38 0.06 6.74
CA ALA A 374 -6.23 0.15 8.19
C ALA A 374 -6.11 -1.23 8.85
N ALA A 375 -6.89 -2.22 8.39
CA ALA A 375 -6.83 -3.58 8.93
C ALA A 375 -5.52 -4.31 8.55
N THR A 376 -5.07 -4.23 7.29
CA THR A 376 -3.83 -4.90 6.87
C THR A 376 -2.57 -4.25 7.47
N LEU A 377 -2.52 -2.92 7.53
CA LEU A 377 -1.44 -2.19 8.20
C LEU A 377 -1.40 -2.49 9.70
N ASN A 378 -2.56 -2.52 10.37
CA ASN A 378 -2.66 -2.91 11.78
C ASN A 378 -2.16 -4.33 12.03
N GLN A 379 -2.48 -5.27 11.14
CA GLN A 379 -2.01 -6.65 11.22
C GLN A 379 -0.51 -6.79 10.93
N GLY A 380 0.14 -5.80 10.30
CA GLY A 380 1.60 -5.74 10.17
C GLY A 380 2.35 -5.25 11.43
N LEU A 381 1.65 -4.71 12.43
CA LEU A 381 2.26 -4.24 13.69
C LEU A 381 2.72 -5.41 14.58
N GLU A 382 3.75 -5.19 15.40
CA GLU A 382 4.16 -6.13 16.46
C GLU A 382 3.06 -6.29 17.53
N ASP A 383 2.47 -5.16 17.95
CA ASP A 383 1.28 -5.09 18.80
C ASP A 383 0.10 -4.46 18.02
N PRO A 384 -0.74 -5.25 17.31
CA PRO A 384 -1.93 -4.75 16.63
C PRO A 384 -3.00 -4.23 17.59
N TYR A 385 -3.66 -3.11 17.25
CA TYR A 385 -4.92 -2.72 17.90
C TYR A 385 -6.02 -3.75 17.61
N GLY A 386 -7.03 -3.79 18.48
CA GLY A 386 -8.17 -4.71 18.41
C GLY A 386 -9.17 -4.47 17.28
N ILE A 387 -8.73 -4.16 16.06
CA ILE A 387 -9.61 -4.02 14.89
C ILE A 387 -10.21 -5.40 14.55
N ILE A 388 -11.50 -5.57 14.85
CA ILE A 388 -12.24 -6.85 14.70
C ILE A 388 -13.43 -6.76 13.73
N SER A 389 -13.80 -5.55 13.30
CA SER A 389 -14.98 -5.31 12.47
C SER A 389 -14.74 -4.18 11.47
N VAL A 390 -14.82 -4.46 10.18
CA VAL A 390 -14.54 -3.50 9.09
C VAL A 390 -15.74 -3.39 8.16
N LEU A 391 -16.17 -2.16 7.87
CA LEU A 391 -17.33 -1.85 7.03
C LEU A 391 -16.95 -0.88 5.89
N PRO A 392 -16.56 -1.40 4.72
CA PRO A 392 -16.39 -0.61 3.51
C PRO A 392 -17.75 -0.25 2.87
N LEU A 393 -18.12 1.03 2.90
CA LEU A 393 -19.36 1.57 2.35
C LEU A 393 -19.11 2.17 0.95
N ALA A 394 -19.86 1.70 -0.06
CA ALA A 394 -19.70 2.08 -1.47
C ALA A 394 -18.23 2.15 -1.95
N PRO A 395 -17.36 1.16 -1.63
CA PRO A 395 -15.92 1.37 -1.68
C PRO A 395 -15.36 1.18 -3.10
N VAL A 396 -14.26 1.87 -3.37
CA VAL A 396 -13.32 1.45 -4.42
C VAL A 396 -12.51 0.24 -3.95
N ASP A 397 -11.83 -0.42 -4.88
CA ASP A 397 -10.89 -1.52 -4.59
C ASP A 397 -9.79 -1.50 -5.66
N PHE A 398 -8.99 -0.44 -5.67
CA PHE A 398 -7.92 -0.27 -6.65
C PHE A 398 -6.78 -1.28 -6.45
N GLY A 399 -6.47 -1.62 -5.20
CA GLY A 399 -5.36 -2.48 -4.77
C GLY A 399 -5.70 -3.95 -4.48
N ARG A 400 -6.98 -4.36 -4.48
CA ARG A 400 -7.42 -5.75 -4.18
C ARG A 400 -6.84 -6.31 -2.89
N MET A 401 -7.05 -5.58 -1.80
CA MET A 401 -6.61 -6.00 -0.47
C MET A 401 -7.47 -7.15 0.06
N THR A 402 -6.84 -8.28 0.36
CA THR A 402 -7.47 -9.39 1.08
C THR A 402 -7.32 -9.18 2.59
N VAL A 403 -8.43 -9.25 3.32
CA VAL A 403 -8.48 -8.87 4.74
C VAL A 403 -8.83 -10.08 5.61
N PRO A 404 -7.88 -10.60 6.42
CA PRO A 404 -8.11 -11.71 7.35
C PRO A 404 -8.70 -11.27 8.69
N ASP A 405 -9.21 -12.26 9.43
CA ASP A 405 -9.50 -12.26 10.88
C ASP A 405 -10.48 -11.20 11.42
N VAL A 406 -11.03 -10.33 10.57
CA VAL A 406 -12.05 -9.33 10.91
C VAL A 406 -13.40 -9.69 10.29
N SER A 407 -14.49 -9.39 10.99
CA SER A 407 -15.82 -9.40 10.36
C SER A 407 -15.88 -8.31 9.29
N LEU A 408 -16.21 -8.65 8.04
CA LEU A 408 -16.14 -7.73 6.90
C LEU A 408 -17.52 -7.51 6.27
N GLY A 409 -18.02 -6.26 6.30
CA GLY A 409 -19.34 -5.89 5.79
C GLY A 409 -19.24 -4.85 4.67
N VAL A 410 -19.27 -5.29 3.41
CA VAL A 410 -19.14 -4.41 2.24
C VAL A 410 -20.52 -3.99 1.73
N PHE A 411 -20.84 -2.70 1.82
CA PHE A 411 -22.16 -2.17 1.48
C PHE A 411 -22.14 -1.54 0.08
N LEU A 412 -23.04 -1.97 -0.80
CA LEU A 412 -22.98 -1.74 -2.24
C LEU A 412 -24.29 -1.09 -2.77
N PRO A 413 -24.33 0.24 -2.96
CA PRO A 413 -25.48 0.92 -3.56
C PRO A 413 -25.70 0.53 -5.04
N TYR A 414 -26.90 0.10 -5.40
CA TYR A 414 -27.15 -0.40 -6.77
C TYR A 414 -27.12 0.70 -7.86
N CYS A 415 -27.50 1.92 -7.49
CA CYS A 415 -27.57 3.10 -8.35
C CYS A 415 -26.37 4.04 -8.12
N ASP A 416 -25.22 3.49 -7.73
CA ASP A 416 -23.95 4.21 -7.67
C ASP A 416 -23.54 4.70 -9.07
N GLY A 417 -23.37 6.02 -9.21
CA GLY A 417 -22.87 6.64 -10.43
C GLY A 417 -21.39 7.02 -10.39
N ASP A 418 -20.74 6.98 -9.22
CA ASP A 418 -19.33 7.28 -9.05
C ASP A 418 -18.49 6.00 -9.22
N VAL A 419 -18.63 5.03 -8.31
CA VAL A 419 -17.98 3.71 -8.39
C VAL A 419 -18.87 2.74 -9.15
N SER A 420 -19.38 3.15 -10.31
CA SER A 420 -20.53 2.50 -10.96
C SER A 420 -20.32 1.06 -11.46
N ASN A 421 -19.11 0.50 -11.33
CA ASN A 421 -18.77 -0.92 -11.55
C ASN A 421 -18.90 -1.78 -10.28
N GLN A 422 -19.10 -1.18 -9.11
CA GLN A 422 -19.19 -1.83 -7.80
C GLN A 422 -17.98 -2.74 -7.49
N GLN A 423 -16.78 -2.30 -7.89
CA GLN A 423 -15.52 -3.06 -7.73
C GLN A 423 -15.24 -3.52 -6.28
N GLY A 424 -15.75 -2.78 -5.27
CA GLY A 424 -15.73 -3.19 -3.86
C GLY A 424 -16.22 -4.61 -3.55
N GLN A 425 -17.05 -5.19 -4.42
CA GLN A 425 -17.47 -6.59 -4.35
C GLN A 425 -16.28 -7.58 -4.27
N HIS A 426 -15.13 -7.24 -4.89
CA HIS A 426 -13.88 -8.00 -4.79
C HIS A 426 -13.34 -8.16 -3.36
N MET A 427 -13.53 -7.19 -2.47
CA MET A 427 -13.06 -7.27 -1.07
C MET A 427 -13.64 -8.48 -0.33
N ILE A 428 -14.87 -8.88 -0.68
CA ILE A 428 -15.51 -10.11 -0.20
C ILE A 428 -15.00 -11.33 -0.98
N ASP A 429 -14.89 -11.21 -2.31
CA ASP A 429 -14.63 -12.34 -3.20
C ASP A 429 -13.19 -12.86 -3.17
N ASP A 430 -12.20 -11.99 -3.01
CA ASP A 430 -10.80 -12.38 -2.85
C ASP A 430 -10.51 -12.84 -1.40
N SER A 431 -11.04 -12.15 -0.38
CA SER A 431 -10.76 -12.47 1.02
C SER A 431 -11.33 -13.81 1.50
N ARG A 432 -12.50 -14.23 0.97
CA ARG A 432 -13.32 -15.30 1.56
C ARG A 432 -12.68 -16.69 1.66
N HIS A 433 -11.62 -16.95 0.89
CA HIS A 433 -10.87 -18.22 0.92
C HIS A 433 -9.35 -18.02 1.13
N ALA A 434 -8.89 -16.79 1.44
CA ALA A 434 -7.47 -16.42 1.39
C ALA A 434 -6.63 -16.79 2.63
N PHE A 435 -7.27 -17.12 3.77
CA PHE A 435 -6.58 -17.35 5.05
C PHE A 435 -7.14 -18.50 5.91
N GLY A 436 -8.30 -19.09 5.55
CA GLY A 436 -8.92 -20.18 6.33
C GLY A 436 -9.42 -19.76 7.73
N ASP A 437 -9.80 -18.50 7.89
CA ASP A 437 -10.16 -17.86 9.16
C ASP A 437 -11.63 -18.04 9.54
N ASP A 438 -11.98 -17.66 10.78
CA ASP A 438 -13.27 -17.94 11.39
C ASP A 438 -14.15 -16.69 11.53
N VAL A 439 -14.31 -15.93 10.44
CA VAL A 439 -15.07 -14.67 10.40
C VAL A 439 -16.10 -14.61 9.27
N MET A 440 -17.24 -13.98 9.55
CA MET A 440 -18.28 -13.71 8.55
C MET A 440 -17.85 -12.58 7.61
N ARG A 441 -18.08 -12.79 6.32
CA ARG A 441 -17.93 -11.75 5.27
C ARG A 441 -19.25 -11.57 4.55
N SER A 442 -19.74 -10.34 4.45
CA SER A 442 -21.08 -10.01 3.95
C SER A 442 -21.04 -8.93 2.87
N ALA A 443 -21.64 -9.20 1.71
CA ALA A 443 -21.91 -8.23 0.66
C ALA A 443 -23.37 -7.76 0.76
N VAL A 444 -23.58 -6.49 1.13
CA VAL A 444 -24.90 -5.91 1.42
C VAL A 444 -25.30 -4.96 0.28
N TRP A 445 -26.07 -5.46 -0.68
CA TRP A 445 -26.55 -4.70 -1.83
C TRP A 445 -27.80 -3.89 -1.49
N VAL A 446 -27.68 -2.55 -1.55
CA VAL A 446 -28.79 -1.62 -1.27
C VAL A 446 -29.39 -1.15 -2.58
N MET A 447 -30.54 -1.72 -2.96
CA MET A 447 -31.21 -1.35 -4.21
C MET A 447 -31.84 0.05 -4.10
N GLY A 448 -31.75 0.82 -5.19
CA GLY A 448 -32.28 2.18 -5.23
C GLY A 448 -31.44 3.23 -4.49
N ALA A 449 -30.33 2.86 -3.85
CA ALA A 449 -29.37 3.81 -3.26
C ALA A 449 -28.29 4.22 -4.27
N ASN A 450 -27.78 5.45 -4.13
CA ASN A 450 -26.65 6.01 -4.87
C ASN A 450 -25.39 6.06 -3.99
N HIS A 451 -24.31 6.65 -4.49
CA HIS A 451 -23.04 6.73 -3.77
C HIS A 451 -23.13 7.59 -2.50
N ASN A 452 -23.77 8.77 -2.60
CA ASN A 452 -23.60 9.85 -1.62
C ASN A 452 -24.56 9.79 -0.41
N PHE A 453 -25.83 9.39 -0.60
CA PHE A 453 -26.91 9.78 0.34
C PHE A 453 -26.99 8.96 1.64
N PHE A 454 -26.03 8.07 1.91
CA PHE A 454 -25.82 7.48 3.23
C PHE A 454 -25.28 8.47 4.27
N ASN A 455 -24.86 9.67 3.85
CA ASN A 455 -24.25 10.69 4.70
C ASN A 455 -24.91 12.07 4.50
N THR A 456 -24.82 12.96 5.49
CA THR A 456 -25.44 14.30 5.46
C THR A 456 -24.64 15.34 4.67
N VAL A 457 -23.31 15.21 4.62
CA VAL A 457 -22.39 16.09 3.88
C VAL A 457 -22.41 15.68 2.41
N TRP A 458 -22.17 16.61 1.48
CA TRP A 458 -22.31 16.38 0.02
C TRP A 458 -23.72 15.95 -0.47
N THR A 459 -24.70 15.74 0.42
CA THR A 459 -26.08 15.39 0.06
C THR A 459 -26.92 16.66 -0.20
N PRO A 460 -27.54 16.81 -1.40
CA PRO A 460 -28.33 17.98 -1.75
C PRO A 460 -29.48 18.24 -0.78
N GLY A 461 -29.57 19.47 -0.27
CA GLY A 461 -30.61 19.88 0.69
C GLY A 461 -30.30 19.54 2.15
N LEU A 462 -29.24 18.76 2.43
CA LEU A 462 -28.72 18.53 3.79
C LEU A 462 -27.43 19.33 4.05
N TYR A 463 -26.58 19.51 3.03
CA TYR A 463 -25.35 20.32 3.10
C TYR A 463 -25.37 21.47 2.08
N PRO A 464 -24.72 22.63 2.35
CA PRO A 464 -24.79 23.80 1.47
C PRO A 464 -23.77 23.83 0.31
N TYR A 465 -22.75 22.96 0.31
CA TYR A 465 -21.62 23.02 -0.64
C TYR A 465 -21.27 21.66 -1.25
N SER A 466 -20.70 21.68 -2.46
CA SER A 466 -20.13 20.50 -3.14
C SER A 466 -21.08 19.29 -3.23
N THR A 467 -22.41 19.53 -3.32
CA THR A 467 -23.42 18.47 -3.25
C THR A 467 -23.87 17.98 -4.62
N SER A 468 -24.05 16.66 -4.79
CA SER A 468 -24.59 16.06 -6.01
C SER A 468 -25.43 14.81 -5.75
N ASP A 469 -26.42 14.56 -6.60
CA ASP A 469 -26.82 13.17 -6.89
C ASP A 469 -25.82 12.65 -7.93
N ASP A 470 -25.12 11.57 -7.60
CA ASP A 470 -24.13 10.93 -8.48
C ASP A 470 -24.77 10.14 -9.63
N TRP A 471 -26.09 9.90 -9.61
CA TRP A 471 -26.79 9.25 -10.72
C TRP A 471 -27.21 10.24 -11.82
N ASN A 472 -27.30 9.75 -13.06
CA ASN A 472 -27.62 10.58 -14.23
C ASN A 472 -29.00 11.25 -14.09
N ARG A 473 -29.01 12.57 -13.86
CA ARG A 473 -30.21 13.41 -13.73
C ARG A 473 -31.14 13.40 -14.96
N ASN A 474 -30.66 12.96 -16.13
CA ASN A 474 -31.43 12.85 -17.36
C ASN A 474 -32.08 11.46 -17.53
N ASP A 475 -31.72 10.47 -16.70
CA ASP A 475 -32.40 9.18 -16.67
C ASP A 475 -33.83 9.34 -16.19
N THR A 476 -34.78 8.93 -17.03
CA THR A 476 -36.22 9.06 -16.78
C THR A 476 -36.99 7.74 -16.93
N THR A 477 -36.27 6.63 -17.14
CA THR A 477 -36.86 5.33 -17.53
C THR A 477 -36.29 4.13 -16.78
N SER A 478 -35.11 4.22 -16.14
CA SER A 478 -34.56 3.09 -15.36
C SER A 478 -35.04 3.07 -13.90
N SER A 479 -34.88 1.92 -13.24
CA SER A 479 -35.10 1.75 -11.79
C SER A 479 -34.26 2.69 -10.90
N CYS A 480 -33.25 3.34 -11.46
CA CYS A 480 -32.41 4.31 -10.76
C CYS A 480 -32.78 5.77 -11.08
N SER A 481 -33.75 6.02 -11.97
CA SER A 481 -34.30 7.36 -12.19
C SER A 481 -34.92 7.93 -10.92
N THR A 482 -34.77 9.24 -10.70
CA THR A 482 -35.43 9.98 -9.61
C THR A 482 -36.95 10.06 -9.70
N ARG A 483 -37.55 9.46 -10.76
CA ARG A 483 -38.99 9.30 -10.94
C ARG A 483 -39.49 7.88 -10.67
N ASP A 484 -38.61 6.90 -10.59
CA ASP A 484 -39.02 5.51 -10.37
C ASP A 484 -39.34 5.23 -8.89
N ALA A 485 -40.27 4.30 -8.65
CA ALA A 485 -40.73 3.96 -7.31
C ALA A 485 -39.75 3.07 -6.50
N SER A 486 -38.77 2.45 -7.16
CA SER A 486 -37.71 1.67 -6.50
C SER A 486 -36.47 2.50 -6.14
N ARG A 487 -36.33 3.73 -6.68
CA ARG A 487 -35.29 4.69 -6.30
C ARG A 487 -35.57 5.25 -4.90
N LEU A 488 -34.60 5.12 -3.99
CA LEU A 488 -34.72 5.63 -2.63
C LEU A 488 -34.47 7.14 -2.57
N THR A 489 -35.28 7.86 -1.80
CA THR A 489 -35.05 9.29 -1.53
C THR A 489 -33.85 9.51 -0.60
N PRO A 490 -33.22 10.70 -0.55
CA PRO A 490 -32.04 10.94 0.29
C PRO A 490 -32.24 10.56 1.77
N ALA A 491 -33.40 10.90 2.34
CA ALA A 491 -33.72 10.56 3.73
C ALA A 491 -33.90 9.04 3.95
N GLN A 492 -34.38 8.30 2.95
CA GLN A 492 -34.48 6.84 3.01
C GLN A 492 -33.11 6.16 2.92
N GLN A 493 -32.23 6.66 2.05
CA GLN A 493 -30.86 6.16 1.94
C GLN A 493 -30.06 6.42 3.22
N TYR A 494 -30.20 7.62 3.80
CA TYR A 494 -29.61 7.95 5.09
C TYR A 494 -30.13 7.04 6.21
N GLN A 495 -31.44 6.80 6.29
CA GLN A 495 -32.00 5.85 7.28
C GLN A 495 -31.45 4.43 7.08
N VAL A 496 -31.39 3.92 5.84
CA VAL A 496 -30.81 2.59 5.57
C VAL A 496 -29.35 2.54 6.01
N GLY A 497 -28.55 3.57 5.70
CA GLY A 497 -27.17 3.69 6.16
C GLY A 497 -27.06 3.63 7.68
N VAL A 498 -27.76 4.52 8.39
CA VAL A 498 -27.73 4.58 9.86
C VAL A 498 -28.19 3.27 10.49
N SER A 499 -29.22 2.62 9.95
CA SER A 499 -29.72 1.33 10.43
C SER A 499 -28.66 0.23 10.23
N TYR A 500 -28.28 -0.05 8.98
CA TYR A 500 -27.42 -1.20 8.69
C TYR A 500 -25.97 -1.01 9.21
N MET A 501 -25.42 0.21 9.20
CA MET A 501 -24.09 0.46 9.80
C MET A 501 -24.11 0.22 11.32
N THR A 502 -25.16 0.69 12.01
CA THR A 502 -25.29 0.46 13.46
C THR A 502 -25.52 -1.03 13.76
N GLY A 503 -26.36 -1.72 12.97
CA GLY A 503 -26.64 -3.14 13.13
C GLY A 503 -25.42 -4.04 12.92
N PHE A 504 -24.54 -3.68 11.98
CA PHE A 504 -23.31 -4.42 11.72
C PHE A 504 -22.39 -4.43 12.95
N PHE A 505 -22.03 -3.25 13.47
CA PHE A 505 -21.16 -3.16 14.65
C PHE A 505 -21.82 -3.71 15.93
N ARG A 506 -23.15 -3.55 16.10
CA ARG A 506 -23.87 -4.18 17.22
C ARG A 506 -23.81 -5.71 17.17
N LEU A 507 -23.91 -6.31 15.98
CA LEU A 507 -23.70 -7.75 15.78
C LEU A 507 -22.24 -8.18 16.07
N THR A 508 -21.28 -7.57 15.38
CA THR A 508 -19.89 -8.06 15.32
C THR A 508 -19.04 -7.71 16.55
N MET A 509 -19.29 -6.56 17.18
CA MET A 509 -18.55 -6.08 18.36
C MET A 509 -19.37 -6.19 19.66
N GLY A 510 -20.69 -6.05 19.55
CA GLY A 510 -21.64 -6.16 20.67
C GLY A 510 -22.13 -7.57 20.94
N GLY A 511 -22.02 -8.48 19.97
CA GLY A 511 -22.57 -9.85 20.06
C GLY A 511 -24.10 -9.90 19.96
N GLU A 512 -24.74 -8.86 19.41
CA GLU A 512 -26.20 -8.73 19.33
C GLU A 512 -26.78 -9.56 18.17
N THR A 513 -26.86 -10.87 18.39
CA THR A 513 -27.28 -11.88 17.40
C THR A 513 -28.69 -11.69 16.85
N GLN A 514 -29.54 -10.86 17.46
CA GLN A 514 -30.85 -10.52 16.87
C GLN A 514 -30.73 -9.78 15.52
N PHE A 515 -29.57 -9.15 15.23
CA PHE A 515 -29.32 -8.48 13.94
C PHE A 515 -28.65 -9.39 12.89
N GLN A 516 -28.40 -10.66 13.19
CA GLN A 516 -27.60 -11.54 12.31
C GLN A 516 -28.23 -11.77 10.94
N THR A 517 -29.56 -11.89 10.89
CA THR A 517 -30.35 -12.01 9.65
C THR A 517 -30.26 -10.80 8.73
N LEU A 518 -29.72 -9.67 9.18
CA LEU A 518 -29.44 -8.51 8.34
C LEU A 518 -28.17 -8.67 7.49
N PHE A 519 -27.31 -9.66 7.78
CA PHE A 519 -25.96 -9.79 7.21
C PHE A 519 -25.56 -11.23 6.81
N ASP A 520 -26.28 -12.27 7.23
CA ASP A 520 -25.89 -13.67 7.03
C ASP A 520 -26.43 -14.37 5.76
N GLY A 521 -27.31 -13.71 5.00
CA GLY A 521 -27.92 -14.24 3.77
C GLY A 521 -28.92 -15.39 4.01
N SER A 522 -29.34 -15.62 5.25
CA SER A 522 -30.34 -16.65 5.59
C SER A 522 -31.75 -16.32 5.10
N THR A 523 -32.08 -15.02 5.06
CA THR A 523 -33.40 -14.48 4.70
C THR A 523 -33.23 -13.12 4.00
N LYS A 524 -34.32 -12.56 3.45
CA LYS A 524 -34.30 -11.18 2.95
C LYS A 524 -34.22 -10.19 4.14
N PRO A 525 -33.16 -9.38 4.26
CA PRO A 525 -32.98 -8.50 5.41
C PRO A 525 -33.98 -7.33 5.40
N THR A 526 -34.54 -7.00 6.57
CA THR A 526 -35.41 -5.81 6.74
C THR A 526 -35.57 -5.45 8.23
N THR A 527 -35.62 -4.15 8.54
CA THR A 527 -35.84 -3.62 9.90
C THR A 527 -37.18 -2.90 10.00
N THR A 528 -37.63 -2.61 11.22
CA THR A 528 -38.85 -1.82 11.47
C THR A 528 -38.81 -0.41 10.86
N ALA A 529 -37.65 0.23 10.73
CA ALA A 529 -37.52 1.53 10.07
C ALA A 529 -37.24 1.44 8.55
N THR A 530 -36.64 0.37 8.04
CA THR A 530 -36.29 0.22 6.60
C THR A 530 -37.22 -0.70 5.81
N THR A 531 -38.48 -0.90 6.24
CA THR A 531 -39.47 -1.76 5.53
C THR A 531 -39.76 -1.36 4.07
N PHE A 532 -39.34 -0.17 3.65
CA PHE A 532 -39.43 0.33 2.28
C PHE A 532 -38.27 -0.13 1.36
N ALA A 533 -37.17 -0.65 1.92
CA ALA A 533 -35.94 -0.91 1.18
C ALA A 533 -35.87 -2.33 0.62
N ASP A 534 -35.38 -2.48 -0.60
CA ASP A 534 -34.94 -3.77 -1.14
C ASP A 534 -33.43 -3.92 -0.89
N VAL A 535 -33.08 -4.55 0.23
CA VAL A 535 -31.69 -4.91 0.56
C VAL A 535 -31.51 -6.41 0.30
N ARG A 536 -30.36 -6.77 -0.28
CA ARG A 536 -30.02 -8.15 -0.67
C ARG A 536 -28.64 -8.48 -0.14
N VAL A 537 -28.45 -9.70 0.37
CA VAL A 537 -27.24 -10.07 1.10
C VAL A 537 -26.70 -11.40 0.60
N MET A 538 -25.39 -11.45 0.42
CA MET A 538 -24.64 -12.68 0.20
C MET A 538 -23.51 -12.76 1.20
N ALA A 539 -23.42 -13.88 1.90
CA ALA A 539 -22.42 -14.10 2.93
C ALA A 539 -21.43 -15.20 2.54
N SER A 540 -20.24 -15.14 3.11
CA SER A 540 -19.42 -16.31 3.41
C SER A 540 -19.37 -16.47 4.92
N GLN A 541 -19.77 -17.63 5.40
CA GLN A 541 -19.78 -17.96 6.82
C GLN A 541 -18.37 -18.39 7.29
N PRO A 542 -18.04 -18.26 8.60
CA PRO A 542 -16.76 -18.68 9.18
C PRO A 542 -16.32 -20.10 8.79
N THR A 543 -15.00 -20.34 8.71
CA THR A 543 -14.46 -21.64 8.28
C THR A 543 -14.92 -22.81 9.16
N THR A 544 -15.00 -22.64 10.49
CA THR A 544 -15.49 -23.70 11.38
C THR A 544 -17.00 -23.93 11.22
N ALA A 545 -17.75 -22.88 10.89
CA ALA A 545 -19.18 -22.90 10.62
C ALA A 545 -19.56 -23.51 9.26
N THR A 546 -18.57 -23.74 8.37
CA THR A 546 -18.79 -24.07 6.95
C THR A 546 -18.28 -25.47 6.57
N THR A 547 -19.04 -26.16 5.72
CA THR A 547 -18.63 -27.39 5.01
C THR A 547 -18.71 -27.12 3.51
N LEU A 548 -17.66 -26.52 2.95
CA LEU A 548 -17.56 -26.15 1.54
C LEU A 548 -17.38 -27.38 0.66
N VAL A 549 -18.37 -27.70 -0.18
CA VAL A 549 -18.32 -28.84 -1.11
C VAL A 549 -17.52 -28.50 -2.36
N THR A 550 -17.68 -27.27 -2.87
CA THR A 550 -16.83 -26.68 -3.92
C THR A 550 -17.07 -25.17 -4.02
N ASP A 551 -15.99 -24.40 -4.19
CA ASP A 551 -15.98 -22.97 -4.54
C ASP A 551 -16.44 -22.69 -6.00
N PHE A 552 -16.40 -23.73 -6.85
CA PHE A 552 -16.48 -23.69 -8.31
C PHE A 552 -15.36 -22.91 -9.04
N ALA A 553 -14.27 -22.57 -8.34
CA ALA A 553 -13.16 -21.78 -8.88
C ALA A 553 -12.23 -22.59 -9.82
N GLU A 554 -12.14 -23.91 -9.64
CA GLU A 554 -11.27 -24.80 -10.43
C GLU A 554 -11.98 -26.01 -11.06
N ARG A 555 -11.29 -26.69 -11.99
CA ARG A 555 -11.81 -27.86 -12.72
C ARG A 555 -11.78 -29.13 -11.85
N SER A 556 -12.74 -29.23 -10.93
CA SER A 556 -12.89 -30.39 -10.04
C SER A 556 -13.46 -31.64 -10.72
N THR A 557 -12.96 -32.82 -10.36
CA THR A 557 -13.52 -34.13 -10.78
C THR A 557 -14.82 -34.49 -10.05
N LEU A 558 -15.19 -33.73 -9.00
CA LEU A 558 -16.47 -33.85 -8.32
C LEU A 558 -17.62 -33.38 -9.22
N VAL A 559 -17.35 -32.37 -10.06
CA VAL A 559 -18.33 -31.69 -10.92
C VAL A 559 -18.41 -32.37 -12.28
N ARG A 560 -19.62 -32.79 -12.67
CA ARG A 560 -19.91 -33.54 -13.90
C ARG A 560 -21.19 -33.02 -14.54
N THR A 561 -21.24 -32.89 -15.87
CA THR A 561 -22.51 -32.62 -16.57
C THR A 561 -23.14 -33.90 -17.13
N ALA A 562 -24.45 -33.85 -17.36
CA ALA A 562 -25.21 -34.86 -18.09
C ALA A 562 -26.24 -34.22 -19.04
N GLY A 563 -26.74 -35.02 -19.99
CA GLY A 563 -27.72 -34.60 -20.98
C GLY A 563 -27.21 -33.48 -21.88
N SER A 564 -27.90 -32.35 -21.85
CA SER A 564 -27.67 -31.16 -22.69
C SER A 564 -26.87 -30.03 -22.01
N ALA A 565 -26.27 -30.30 -20.83
CA ALA A 565 -25.50 -29.31 -20.08
C ALA A 565 -23.99 -29.34 -20.37
N SER A 566 -23.37 -28.17 -20.42
CA SER A 566 -21.92 -27.94 -20.42
C SER A 566 -21.52 -27.05 -19.24
N ALA A 567 -20.35 -27.31 -18.66
CA ALA A 567 -19.77 -26.54 -17.56
C ALA A 567 -18.33 -26.13 -17.91
N GLN A 568 -17.96 -24.91 -17.55
CA GLN A 568 -16.69 -24.29 -17.88
C GLN A 568 -16.28 -23.31 -16.79
N VAL A 569 -15.11 -23.51 -16.19
CA VAL A 569 -14.49 -22.48 -15.33
C VAL A 569 -14.15 -21.26 -16.18
N CYS A 570 -14.50 -20.08 -15.68
CA CYS A 570 -14.16 -18.78 -16.24
C CYS A 570 -13.69 -17.82 -15.13
N ALA A 571 -13.01 -16.73 -15.50
CA ALA A 571 -12.65 -15.62 -14.62
C ALA A 571 -12.57 -14.32 -15.44
N ASN A 572 -12.63 -13.16 -14.79
CA ASN A 572 -12.53 -11.82 -15.39
C ASN A 572 -13.57 -11.45 -16.49
N ALA A 573 -13.68 -10.15 -16.72
CA ALA A 573 -14.32 -9.56 -17.88
C ALA A 573 -13.30 -9.29 -18.99
N GLU A 574 -13.71 -9.47 -20.24
CA GLU A 574 -12.94 -9.11 -21.43
C GLU A 574 -12.99 -7.59 -21.68
N THR A 575 -11.85 -6.94 -21.89
CA THR A 575 -11.77 -5.49 -22.17
C THR A 575 -10.92 -5.17 -23.41
N ALA A 576 -10.57 -3.89 -23.60
CA ALA A 576 -9.62 -3.47 -24.62
C ALA A 576 -8.16 -3.80 -24.29
N THR A 577 -7.83 -3.81 -23.00
CA THR A 577 -6.46 -3.80 -22.46
C THR A 577 -6.15 -5.01 -21.60
N SER A 578 -7.15 -5.87 -21.33
CA SER A 578 -7.02 -7.07 -20.52
C SER A 578 -6.15 -8.14 -21.20
N ILE A 579 -5.08 -8.55 -20.52
CA ILE A 579 -4.29 -9.75 -20.85
C ILE A 579 -5.16 -10.98 -20.63
N ALA A 580 -5.17 -11.91 -21.59
CA ALA A 580 -6.03 -13.10 -21.54
C ALA A 580 -5.67 -14.01 -20.34
N PRO A 581 -6.63 -14.31 -19.42
CA PRO A 581 -6.38 -15.21 -18.31
C PRO A 581 -6.20 -16.67 -18.75
N THR A 582 -5.69 -17.50 -17.84
CA THR A 582 -5.46 -18.95 -18.07
C THR A 582 -6.75 -19.75 -18.26
N VAL A 583 -7.89 -19.18 -17.83
CA VAL A 583 -9.26 -19.64 -18.09
C VAL A 583 -9.99 -18.62 -18.97
N PRO A 584 -11.03 -18.99 -19.74
CA PRO A 584 -11.78 -18.04 -20.56
C PRO A 584 -12.51 -16.96 -19.76
N TYR A 585 -12.75 -15.81 -20.38
CA TYR A 585 -13.52 -14.71 -19.77
C TYR A 585 -14.96 -15.09 -19.41
N CYS A 586 -15.42 -14.72 -18.22
CA CYS A 586 -16.81 -14.93 -17.80
C CYS A 586 -17.78 -14.04 -18.59
N THR A 587 -17.38 -12.84 -18.98
CA THR A 587 -18.18 -11.86 -19.75
C THR A 587 -17.39 -11.32 -20.94
N THR A 588 -18.08 -10.94 -22.03
CA THR A 588 -17.45 -10.38 -23.24
C THR A 588 -17.41 -8.85 -23.19
N ARG A 589 -16.56 -8.26 -24.04
CA ARG A 589 -16.37 -6.81 -24.10
C ARG A 589 -17.66 -6.02 -24.33
N GLU A 590 -18.66 -6.55 -25.05
CA GLU A 590 -19.93 -5.83 -25.29
C GLU A 590 -20.80 -5.67 -24.01
N ILE A 591 -20.46 -6.37 -22.93
CA ILE A 591 -21.17 -6.26 -21.65
C ILE A 591 -20.71 -5.01 -20.88
N GLY A 592 -19.45 -4.62 -20.97
CA GLY A 592 -18.90 -3.46 -20.24
C GLY A 592 -18.67 -3.71 -18.74
N THR A 593 -17.72 -2.98 -18.16
CA THR A 593 -17.22 -3.17 -16.78
C THR A 593 -18.26 -2.85 -15.71
N ALA A 594 -19.05 -1.79 -15.92
CA ALA A 594 -20.11 -1.32 -15.03
C ALA A 594 -21.11 -2.42 -14.58
N ARG A 595 -21.29 -3.46 -15.41
CA ARG A 595 -22.29 -4.51 -15.19
C ARG A 595 -21.73 -5.77 -14.53
N VAL A 596 -20.44 -5.87 -14.24
CA VAL A 596 -19.78 -7.17 -13.93
C VAL A 596 -18.95 -7.13 -12.65
N PRO A 597 -19.54 -6.83 -11.48
CA PRO A 597 -18.80 -6.47 -10.26
C PRO A 597 -17.84 -7.54 -9.72
N HIS A 598 -18.15 -8.83 -9.89
CA HIS A 598 -17.25 -9.94 -9.51
C HIS A 598 -16.04 -10.11 -10.46
N TRP A 599 -16.05 -9.44 -11.61
CA TRP A 599 -15.16 -9.68 -12.74
C TRP A 599 -14.59 -8.39 -13.34
N THR A 600 -14.89 -7.23 -12.78
CA THR A 600 -14.45 -5.93 -13.31
C THR A 600 -12.93 -5.82 -13.19
N PRO A 601 -12.23 -5.25 -14.17
CA PRO A 601 -10.87 -4.78 -13.94
C PRO A 601 -10.86 -3.70 -12.85
N VAL A 602 -9.72 -3.56 -12.16
CA VAL A 602 -9.43 -2.48 -11.20
C VAL A 602 -8.01 -1.95 -11.44
N ARG A 603 -7.67 -0.75 -10.94
CA ARG A 603 -6.45 0.01 -11.30
C ARG A 603 -5.15 -0.83 -11.24
N PHE A 604 -4.86 -1.43 -10.09
CA PHE A 604 -3.61 -2.17 -9.84
C PHE A 604 -3.81 -3.70 -9.93
N GLY A 605 -5.06 -4.15 -10.10
CA GLY A 605 -5.44 -5.54 -10.29
C GLY A 605 -5.91 -5.90 -11.71
N LEU A 606 -5.63 -5.06 -12.72
CA LEU A 606 -6.24 -5.09 -14.08
C LEU A 606 -6.33 -6.49 -14.70
N ASN A 607 -5.25 -7.27 -14.59
CA ASN A 607 -5.10 -8.59 -15.19
C ASN A 607 -5.01 -9.72 -14.15
N VAL A 608 -5.17 -9.40 -12.86
CA VAL A 608 -5.23 -10.38 -11.77
C VAL A 608 -6.54 -11.16 -11.90
N PRO A 609 -6.55 -12.50 -11.73
CA PRO A 609 -7.77 -13.29 -11.82
C PRO A 609 -8.89 -12.72 -10.92
N ALA A 610 -10.01 -12.34 -11.53
CA ALA A 610 -11.18 -11.79 -10.85
C ALA A 610 -12.27 -12.85 -10.78
N THR A 611 -12.73 -13.13 -9.55
CA THR A 611 -13.67 -14.19 -9.12
C THR A 611 -13.82 -15.37 -10.09
N PRO A 612 -12.90 -16.36 -10.08
CA PRO A 612 -13.09 -17.60 -10.82
C PRO A 612 -14.37 -18.32 -10.41
N VAL A 613 -15.20 -18.70 -11.39
CA VAL A 613 -16.48 -19.41 -11.18
C VAL A 613 -16.72 -20.47 -12.24
N THR A 614 -17.64 -21.41 -11.98
CA THR A 614 -18.09 -22.36 -13.00
C THR A 614 -19.34 -21.82 -13.70
N ARG A 615 -19.17 -21.43 -14.95
CA ARG A 615 -20.24 -21.10 -15.90
C ARG A 615 -20.88 -22.40 -16.41
N VAL A 616 -22.17 -22.57 -16.18
CA VAL A 616 -22.97 -23.73 -16.63
C VAL A 616 -24.01 -23.25 -17.65
N THR A 617 -24.18 -23.97 -18.75
CA THR A 617 -25.19 -23.67 -19.78
C THR A 617 -25.86 -24.94 -20.29
N TRP A 618 -27.13 -24.86 -20.69
CA TRP A 618 -27.90 -25.97 -21.24
C TRP A 618 -28.73 -25.56 -22.45
N THR A 619 -28.78 -26.42 -23.47
CA THR A 619 -29.58 -26.18 -24.67
C THR A 619 -31.02 -26.64 -24.51
N GLY A 620 -31.97 -25.78 -24.85
CA GLY A 620 -33.40 -26.13 -24.91
C GLY A 620 -33.78 -26.96 -26.14
N SER A 621 -35.05 -27.34 -26.24
CA SER A 621 -35.57 -28.07 -27.40
C SER A 621 -35.68 -27.18 -28.65
N ALA A 622 -35.06 -27.63 -29.75
CA ALA A 622 -35.07 -26.92 -31.04
C ALA A 622 -36.42 -26.92 -31.78
N THR A 623 -37.43 -27.63 -31.25
CA THR A 623 -38.79 -27.70 -31.84
C THR A 623 -39.90 -27.20 -30.89
N ASP A 624 -39.57 -26.97 -29.62
CA ASP A 624 -40.47 -26.45 -28.60
C ASP A 624 -39.63 -25.70 -27.56
N PRO A 625 -39.45 -24.37 -27.69
CA PRO A 625 -38.59 -23.60 -26.80
C PRO A 625 -39.00 -23.67 -25.32
N ALA A 626 -40.28 -23.92 -25.02
CA ALA A 626 -40.81 -24.00 -23.66
C ALA A 626 -40.63 -25.39 -23.00
N ALA A 627 -40.17 -26.40 -23.74
CA ALA A 627 -39.87 -27.70 -23.17
C ALA A 627 -38.54 -27.67 -22.40
N ALA A 628 -38.59 -28.02 -21.11
CA ALA A 628 -37.45 -28.09 -20.20
C ALA A 628 -36.28 -28.91 -20.78
N SER A 629 -35.06 -28.43 -20.59
CA SER A 629 -33.85 -29.12 -21.08
C SER A 629 -33.52 -30.37 -20.27
N THR A 630 -32.85 -31.33 -20.90
CA THR A 630 -32.28 -32.51 -20.23
C THR A 630 -30.95 -32.23 -19.51
N GLY A 631 -30.56 -30.96 -19.38
CA GLY A 631 -29.27 -30.56 -18.80
C GLY A 631 -29.22 -30.81 -17.30
N GLU A 632 -28.17 -31.47 -16.82
CA GLU A 632 -27.87 -31.58 -15.39
C GLU A 632 -26.40 -31.22 -15.11
N LEU A 633 -26.16 -30.50 -14.01
CA LEU A 633 -24.88 -30.50 -13.30
C LEU A 633 -25.00 -31.41 -12.07
N ARG A 634 -23.97 -32.21 -11.80
CA ARG A 634 -23.89 -33.13 -10.66
C ARG A 634 -22.57 -32.90 -9.92
N VAL A 635 -22.65 -32.64 -8.63
CA VAL A 635 -21.50 -32.44 -7.74
C VAL A 635 -21.47 -33.61 -6.75
N SER A 636 -20.43 -34.44 -6.84
CA SER A 636 -20.18 -35.51 -5.87
C SER A 636 -19.71 -34.93 -4.54
N VAL A 637 -20.29 -35.34 -3.41
CA VAL A 637 -19.81 -34.89 -2.08
C VAL A 637 -18.62 -35.75 -1.61
N PRO A 638 -17.45 -35.15 -1.33
CA PRO A 638 -16.27 -35.83 -0.77
C PRO A 638 -16.58 -36.60 0.52
N ALA A 639 -15.86 -37.71 0.74
CA ALA A 639 -16.16 -38.61 1.86
C ALA A 639 -16.04 -37.97 3.26
N ALA A 640 -15.21 -36.92 3.41
CA ALA A 640 -15.03 -36.18 4.66
C ALA A 640 -16.08 -35.07 4.89
N GLN A 641 -16.99 -34.83 3.94
CA GLN A 641 -17.94 -33.70 3.93
C GLN A 641 -19.40 -34.16 3.85
N ARG A 642 -19.68 -35.44 4.12
CA ARG A 642 -21.00 -36.07 3.92
C ARG A 642 -21.94 -35.92 5.09
N ASP A 643 -21.37 -35.88 6.29
CA ASP A 643 -22.11 -35.54 7.49
C ASP A 643 -22.23 -34.01 7.54
N VAL A 644 -23.45 -33.55 7.30
CA VAL A 644 -23.87 -32.15 7.35
C VAL A 644 -25.00 -31.98 8.36
N SER A 645 -25.23 -32.99 9.22
CA SER A 645 -26.30 -32.99 10.23
C SER A 645 -26.10 -31.93 11.33
N SER A 646 -24.89 -31.36 11.43
CA SER A 646 -24.53 -30.23 12.30
C SER A 646 -24.71 -28.85 11.65
N ARG A 647 -25.06 -28.78 10.36
CA ARG A 647 -25.22 -27.54 9.59
C ARG A 647 -26.69 -27.15 9.47
N SER A 648 -27.01 -25.85 9.53
CA SER A 648 -28.40 -25.37 9.51
C SER A 648 -28.93 -25.05 8.12
N GLN A 649 -28.06 -24.88 7.12
CA GLN A 649 -28.48 -24.57 5.74
C GLN A 649 -27.52 -25.13 4.68
N LEU A 650 -28.02 -25.21 3.45
CA LEU A 650 -27.27 -25.40 2.20
C LEU A 650 -27.30 -24.08 1.43
N THR A 651 -26.14 -23.56 1.05
CA THR A 651 -25.98 -22.32 0.29
C THR A 651 -25.33 -22.57 -1.07
N VAL A 652 -25.68 -21.73 -2.05
CA VAL A 652 -24.96 -21.60 -3.32
C VAL A 652 -25.17 -20.19 -3.88
N LYS A 653 -24.11 -19.57 -4.42
CA LYS A 653 -24.16 -18.23 -5.00
C LYS A 653 -24.33 -18.32 -6.52
N THR A 654 -25.35 -17.67 -7.07
CA THR A 654 -25.75 -17.82 -8.48
C THR A 654 -26.12 -16.52 -9.18
N ALA A 655 -25.77 -16.42 -10.47
CA ALA A 655 -26.21 -15.34 -11.37
C ALA A 655 -26.59 -15.92 -12.75
N PRO A 656 -27.63 -15.41 -13.44
CA PRO A 656 -27.98 -15.93 -14.77
C PRO A 656 -26.87 -15.68 -15.79
N ASP A 657 -26.53 -16.70 -16.58
CA ASP A 657 -25.48 -16.62 -17.60
C ASP A 657 -25.73 -15.48 -18.59
N ARG A 658 -24.66 -14.89 -19.16
CA ARG A 658 -24.74 -13.81 -20.16
C ARG A 658 -25.63 -14.08 -21.39
N THR A 659 -25.99 -15.33 -21.71
CA THR A 659 -26.96 -15.62 -22.78
C THR A 659 -28.43 -15.64 -22.33
N VAL A 660 -28.73 -15.49 -21.04
CA VAL A 660 -30.11 -15.44 -20.50
C VAL A 660 -30.68 -14.02 -20.64
N PRO A 661 -31.81 -13.79 -21.32
CA PRO A 661 -32.37 -12.44 -21.50
C PRO A 661 -32.98 -11.87 -20.21
N THR A 662 -33.88 -12.61 -19.57
CA THR A 662 -34.67 -12.13 -18.41
C THR A 662 -34.40 -12.92 -17.14
N GLY A 663 -34.47 -14.25 -17.21
CA GLY A 663 -34.23 -15.13 -16.08
C GLY A 663 -34.41 -16.60 -16.42
N THR A 664 -33.64 -17.45 -15.75
CA THR A 664 -33.58 -18.90 -15.95
C THR A 664 -34.23 -19.64 -14.77
N ASP A 665 -34.23 -20.97 -14.74
CA ASP A 665 -34.56 -21.73 -13.53
C ASP A 665 -33.89 -23.11 -13.54
N PHE A 666 -33.73 -23.71 -12.37
CA PHE A 666 -33.22 -25.07 -12.17
C PHE A 666 -33.71 -25.65 -10.84
N THR A 667 -33.77 -26.98 -10.77
CA THR A 667 -34.07 -27.71 -9.53
C THR A 667 -32.77 -28.13 -8.85
N ILE A 668 -32.54 -27.62 -7.63
CA ILE A 668 -31.52 -28.14 -6.71
C ILE A 668 -32.08 -29.42 -6.09
N SER A 669 -31.29 -30.50 -6.09
CA SER A 669 -31.61 -31.75 -5.42
C SER A 669 -30.45 -32.28 -4.60
N VAL A 670 -30.74 -32.76 -3.39
CA VAL A 670 -29.76 -33.33 -2.44
C VAL A 670 -30.04 -34.82 -2.29
N ILE A 671 -29.03 -35.65 -2.49
CA ILE A 671 -29.14 -37.12 -2.59
C ILE A 671 -28.24 -37.80 -1.55
N ASP A 672 -28.79 -38.73 -0.76
CA ASP A 672 -28.08 -39.43 0.33
C ASP A 672 -27.45 -40.78 -0.07
N GLY A 673 -26.83 -41.45 0.90
CA GLY A 673 -26.19 -42.77 0.78
C GLY A 673 -27.13 -43.93 0.42
N ALA A 674 -28.43 -43.80 0.70
CA ALA A 674 -29.46 -44.77 0.31
C ALA A 674 -30.10 -44.43 -1.05
N GLY A 675 -29.86 -43.24 -1.58
CA GLY A 675 -30.46 -42.73 -2.82
C GLY A 675 -31.82 -42.05 -2.61
N ASN A 676 -32.19 -41.70 -1.38
CA ASN A 676 -33.33 -40.81 -1.17
C ASN A 676 -32.97 -39.42 -1.71
N THR A 677 -33.97 -38.61 -2.06
CA THR A 677 -33.75 -37.30 -2.69
C THR A 677 -34.72 -36.25 -2.16
N PHE A 678 -34.15 -35.12 -1.73
CA PHE A 678 -34.86 -33.88 -1.49
C PHE A 678 -34.68 -32.94 -2.69
N SER A 679 -35.70 -32.14 -3.05
CA SER A 679 -35.65 -31.21 -4.18
C SER A 679 -36.38 -29.89 -3.92
N ARG A 680 -35.87 -28.79 -4.51
CA ARG A 680 -36.47 -27.45 -4.58
C ARG A 680 -36.12 -26.79 -5.92
N ALA A 681 -37.04 -26.02 -6.51
CA ALA A 681 -36.74 -25.14 -7.65
C ALA A 681 -36.10 -23.84 -7.14
N ALA A 682 -35.13 -23.29 -7.86
CA ALA A 682 -34.48 -22.03 -7.49
C ALA A 682 -35.47 -20.86 -7.48
N SER A 683 -36.38 -20.81 -8.45
CA SER A 683 -37.53 -19.88 -8.48
C SER A 683 -38.54 -20.00 -7.32
N ALA A 684 -38.38 -21.01 -6.47
CA ALA A 684 -39.17 -21.23 -5.25
C ALA A 684 -38.33 -21.13 -3.95
N ILE A 685 -37.04 -20.83 -4.06
CA ILE A 685 -36.13 -20.51 -2.94
C ILE A 685 -35.97 -18.99 -2.91
N ASP A 686 -35.27 -18.42 -3.89
CA ASP A 686 -35.19 -16.99 -4.13
C ASP A 686 -35.14 -16.70 -5.64
N PRO A 687 -36.17 -16.05 -6.21
CA PRO A 687 -36.15 -15.64 -7.61
C PRO A 687 -35.15 -14.51 -7.91
N LEU A 688 -34.59 -13.79 -6.91
CA LEU A 688 -33.59 -12.76 -7.16
C LEU A 688 -32.27 -13.35 -7.69
N ALA A 689 -31.96 -14.61 -7.37
CA ALA A 689 -30.72 -15.28 -7.78
C ALA A 689 -30.74 -15.98 -9.16
N ILE A 690 -31.90 -15.96 -9.82
CA ILE A 690 -32.12 -16.60 -11.13
C ILE A 690 -32.73 -15.65 -12.19
N ASN A 691 -33.02 -14.41 -11.83
CA ASN A 691 -33.47 -13.36 -12.73
C ASN A 691 -32.42 -12.24 -12.87
N ARG A 692 -32.57 -11.36 -13.86
CA ARG A 692 -31.73 -10.18 -14.02
C ARG A 692 -31.97 -9.17 -12.89
N MET A 693 -30.91 -8.48 -12.49
CA MET A 693 -31.02 -7.24 -11.71
C MET A 693 -31.73 -6.17 -12.56
N PRO A 694 -32.56 -5.29 -11.97
CA PRO A 694 -33.40 -4.36 -12.72
C PRO A 694 -32.59 -3.30 -13.50
N GLY A 695 -33.15 -2.79 -14.59
CA GLY A 695 -32.51 -1.73 -15.38
C GLY A 695 -32.85 -1.72 -16.88
N GLY A 696 -33.72 -2.60 -17.37
CA GLY A 696 -34.12 -2.67 -18.78
C GLY A 696 -32.93 -2.74 -19.75
N THR A 697 -32.70 -1.63 -20.43
CA THR A 697 -31.68 -1.49 -21.48
C THR A 697 -30.49 -0.61 -21.08
N ASN A 698 -30.47 -0.07 -19.86
CA ASN A 698 -29.38 0.75 -19.34
C ASN A 698 -28.05 -0.04 -19.29
N THR A 699 -26.97 0.57 -19.76
CA THR A 699 -25.63 -0.04 -19.89
C THR A 699 -24.82 -0.09 -18.60
N THR A 700 -25.23 0.62 -17.55
CA THR A 700 -24.61 0.66 -16.22
C THR A 700 -25.36 -0.24 -15.23
N LEU A 701 -26.65 -0.48 -15.46
CA LEU A 701 -27.51 -1.38 -14.68
C LEU A 701 -27.57 -2.79 -15.30
N ASN A 702 -28.57 -3.61 -14.94
CA ASN A 702 -28.63 -5.03 -15.33
C ASN A 702 -27.39 -5.83 -14.87
N LYS A 703 -26.88 -5.50 -13.68
CA LYS A 703 -25.62 -6.04 -13.16
C LYS A 703 -25.66 -7.57 -12.98
N PHE A 704 -24.57 -8.23 -13.30
CA PHE A 704 -24.33 -9.66 -13.10
C PHE A 704 -23.83 -9.90 -11.68
N VAL A 705 -24.74 -9.92 -10.71
CA VAL A 705 -24.42 -10.17 -9.30
C VAL A 705 -24.76 -11.61 -8.93
N LEU A 706 -23.81 -12.33 -8.33
CA LEU A 706 -23.99 -13.66 -7.72
C LEU A 706 -24.80 -13.49 -6.43
N GLN A 707 -26.11 -13.74 -6.47
CA GLN A 707 -26.99 -13.70 -5.29
C GLN A 707 -27.03 -15.07 -4.60
N GLN A 708 -27.42 -15.14 -3.32
CA GLN A 708 -27.37 -16.36 -2.53
C GLN A 708 -28.70 -17.12 -2.55
N LEU A 709 -28.67 -18.41 -2.94
CA LEU A 709 -29.78 -19.35 -2.71
C LEU A 709 -29.50 -20.11 -1.40
N THR A 710 -30.39 -19.94 -0.41
CA THR A 710 -30.29 -20.59 0.91
C THR A 710 -31.43 -21.59 1.10
N ILE A 711 -31.12 -22.84 1.46
CA ILE A 711 -32.12 -23.87 1.82
C ILE A 711 -31.85 -24.35 3.26
N PRO A 712 -32.76 -24.12 4.23
CA PRO A 712 -32.62 -24.67 5.58
C PRO A 712 -32.55 -26.21 5.58
N THR A 713 -31.59 -26.81 6.28
CA THR A 713 -31.48 -28.28 6.39
C THR A 713 -32.70 -28.89 7.10
N ALA A 714 -33.37 -28.12 7.95
CA ALA A 714 -34.64 -28.48 8.58
C ALA A 714 -35.79 -28.75 7.57
N GLU A 715 -35.74 -28.20 6.35
CA GLU A 715 -36.69 -28.54 5.29
C GLU A 715 -36.41 -29.90 4.62
N MET A 716 -35.19 -30.42 4.75
CA MET A 716 -34.68 -31.60 4.03
C MET A 716 -35.22 -32.93 4.58
N THR A 717 -36.52 -33.01 4.76
CA THR A 717 -37.22 -34.20 5.24
C THR A 717 -37.11 -35.37 4.26
N GLY A 718 -36.84 -36.57 4.78
CA GLY A 718 -36.80 -37.80 3.99
C GLY A 718 -35.45 -38.17 3.38
N ILE A 719 -34.37 -37.44 3.70
CA ILE A 719 -32.99 -37.83 3.39
C ILE A 719 -32.14 -37.98 4.66
N ASP A 720 -31.05 -38.75 4.59
CA ASP A 720 -30.05 -38.86 5.64
C ASP A 720 -28.97 -37.78 5.50
N LEU A 721 -29.02 -36.77 6.38
CA LEU A 721 -28.03 -35.68 6.44
C LEU A 721 -26.67 -36.10 7.02
N THR A 722 -26.53 -37.32 7.55
CA THR A 722 -25.23 -37.86 7.98
C THR A 722 -24.42 -38.47 6.83
N ASP A 723 -25.03 -38.67 5.66
CA ASP A 723 -24.38 -39.33 4.52
C ASP A 723 -24.80 -38.77 3.14
N VAL A 724 -24.71 -37.45 2.95
CA VAL A 724 -25.00 -36.81 1.65
C VAL A 724 -23.96 -37.21 0.59
N ARG A 725 -24.40 -37.51 -0.65
CA ARG A 725 -23.56 -38.10 -1.73
C ARG A 725 -23.48 -37.32 -3.03
N GLU A 726 -24.59 -36.77 -3.52
CA GLU A 726 -24.63 -35.98 -4.76
C GLU A 726 -25.57 -34.79 -4.57
N ILE A 727 -25.10 -33.59 -4.93
CA ILE A 727 -25.93 -32.40 -5.11
C ILE A 727 -26.10 -32.23 -6.62
N ARG A 728 -27.33 -31.99 -7.08
CA ARG A 728 -27.66 -31.90 -8.49
C ARG A 728 -28.43 -30.63 -8.82
N PHE A 729 -28.08 -30.01 -9.93
CA PHE A 729 -28.79 -28.90 -10.55
C PHE A 729 -29.38 -29.41 -11.87
N THR A 730 -30.69 -29.61 -11.94
CA THR A 730 -31.39 -30.06 -13.16
C THR A 730 -32.10 -28.87 -13.80
N ALA A 731 -31.90 -28.66 -15.10
CA ALA A 731 -32.44 -27.51 -15.84
C ALA A 731 -33.98 -27.39 -15.75
N GLY A 732 -34.46 -26.17 -15.52
CA GLY A 732 -35.88 -25.83 -15.48
C GLY A 732 -36.37 -25.12 -16.75
N VAL A 733 -37.44 -24.35 -16.61
CA VAL A 733 -37.93 -23.37 -17.60
C VAL A 733 -37.88 -22.00 -16.95
N GLY A 734 -37.20 -21.06 -17.59
CA GLY A 734 -36.93 -19.74 -17.03
C GLY A 734 -38.14 -18.81 -16.95
N ALA A 735 -37.96 -17.64 -16.31
CA ALA A 735 -38.89 -16.53 -16.42
C ALA A 735 -38.98 -15.99 -17.87
N ASP A 736 -37.94 -16.21 -18.70
CA ASP A 736 -37.98 -15.97 -20.14
C ASP A 736 -38.91 -16.95 -20.92
N GLY A 737 -39.51 -17.93 -20.23
CA GLY A 737 -40.42 -18.92 -20.82
C GLY A 737 -39.73 -20.02 -21.61
N THR A 738 -38.40 -20.11 -21.59
CA THR A 738 -37.62 -21.10 -22.33
C THR A 738 -37.01 -22.17 -21.42
N GLY A 739 -36.88 -23.39 -21.96
CA GLY A 739 -36.12 -24.47 -21.33
C GLY A 739 -34.62 -24.42 -21.64
N ALA A 740 -34.15 -23.44 -22.41
CA ALA A 740 -32.72 -23.14 -22.55
C ALA A 740 -32.25 -22.32 -21.35
N GLY A 741 -30.94 -22.18 -21.15
CA GLY A 741 -30.46 -21.30 -20.08
C GLY A 741 -29.01 -21.53 -19.68
N GLY A 742 -28.65 -20.90 -18.57
CA GLY A 742 -27.34 -21.01 -17.97
C GLY A 742 -27.22 -20.15 -16.72
N VAL A 743 -26.23 -20.46 -15.90
CA VAL A 743 -25.98 -19.86 -14.59
C VAL A 743 -24.48 -19.89 -14.29
N TYR A 744 -23.96 -18.82 -13.69
CA TYR A 744 -22.65 -18.82 -13.03
C TYR A 744 -22.85 -19.34 -11.61
N LEU A 745 -22.03 -20.31 -11.17
CA LEU A 745 -22.09 -20.89 -9.82
C LEU A 745 -20.79 -20.60 -9.06
N SER A 746 -20.93 -20.24 -7.78
CA SER A 746 -19.83 -20.19 -6.80
C SER A 746 -20.29 -20.64 -5.41
N ASP A 747 -19.32 -21.00 -4.55
CA ASP A 747 -19.48 -21.36 -3.14
C ASP A 747 -20.69 -22.26 -2.82
N LEU A 748 -20.64 -23.54 -3.19
CA LEU A 748 -21.61 -24.55 -2.78
C LEU A 748 -21.19 -25.15 -1.43
N ALA A 749 -21.91 -24.82 -0.35
CA ALA A 749 -21.56 -25.23 1.00
C ALA A 749 -22.78 -25.68 1.83
N PHE A 750 -22.55 -26.50 2.84
CA PHE A 750 -23.46 -26.62 3.97
C PHE A 750 -22.87 -25.85 5.15
N ASP A 751 -23.58 -24.86 5.68
CA ASP A 751 -23.06 -23.94 6.69
C ASP A 751 -24.07 -23.64 7.81
N THR A 752 -23.63 -22.85 8.77
CA THR A 752 -24.45 -22.31 9.85
C THR A 752 -24.16 -20.82 10.01
N PRO A 753 -25.16 -19.93 9.88
CA PRO A 753 -25.02 -18.51 10.14
C PRO A 753 -24.45 -18.16 11.53
N THR A 754 -23.33 -17.43 11.54
CA THR A 754 -22.72 -16.83 12.75
C THR A 754 -21.71 -15.74 12.34
N PRO A 755 -21.56 -14.63 13.09
CA PRO A 755 -20.49 -13.64 12.85
C PRO A 755 -19.08 -14.25 12.96
N GLY A 756 -18.93 -15.37 13.69
CA GLY A 756 -17.65 -16.04 13.93
C GLY A 756 -16.91 -15.50 15.16
N ASN A 757 -15.59 -15.65 15.16
CA ASN A 757 -14.69 -15.18 16.20
C ASN A 757 -13.54 -14.39 15.55
N ALA A 758 -13.74 -13.09 15.39
CA ALA A 758 -12.71 -12.16 14.91
C ALA A 758 -11.58 -12.00 15.93
N VAL A 759 -10.34 -11.85 15.44
CA VAL A 759 -9.13 -11.78 16.26
C VAL A 759 -8.15 -10.78 15.64
N ALA A 760 -7.80 -9.73 16.38
CA ALA A 760 -6.62 -8.94 16.05
C ALA A 760 -5.36 -9.76 16.39
N GLN A 761 -4.52 -9.99 15.40
CA GLN A 761 -3.26 -10.73 15.53
C GLN A 761 -2.28 -10.26 14.44
N GLN A 762 -0.98 -10.39 14.71
CA GLN A 762 0.05 -10.08 13.72
C GLN A 762 -0.02 -11.07 12.54
N ARG A 763 0.19 -10.56 11.33
CA ARG A 763 0.29 -11.31 10.09
C ARG A 763 1.53 -10.85 9.34
N THR A 764 2.28 -11.81 8.78
CA THR A 764 3.31 -11.55 7.78
C THR A 764 2.75 -10.64 6.68
N THR A 765 3.48 -9.60 6.32
CA THR A 765 3.14 -8.71 5.20
C THR A 765 3.89 -9.09 3.92
N VAL A 766 3.29 -8.79 2.76
CA VAL A 766 3.93 -8.90 1.43
C VAL A 766 4.16 -7.50 0.88
N ASN A 767 5.38 -7.26 0.41
CA ASN A 767 5.88 -5.95 -0.01
C ASN A 767 6.68 -6.05 -1.33
N VAL A 768 6.92 -4.91 -1.99
CA VAL A 768 7.64 -4.77 -3.26
C VAL A 768 8.75 -3.74 -3.10
N ALA A 769 9.99 -4.13 -3.36
CA ALA A 769 11.11 -3.21 -3.33
C ALA A 769 11.02 -2.20 -4.49
N SER A 770 11.11 -0.90 -4.19
CA SER A 770 11.37 0.09 -5.23
C SER A 770 12.76 -0.17 -5.82
N THR A 771 12.85 -0.18 -7.14
CA THR A 771 13.98 -0.73 -7.91
C THR A 771 14.37 0.26 -9.00
N SER A 772 15.65 0.64 -9.09
CA SER A 772 16.15 1.53 -10.15
C SER A 772 16.99 0.76 -11.18
N VAL A 773 16.82 1.06 -12.47
CA VAL A 773 17.59 0.48 -13.59
C VAL A 773 17.88 1.51 -14.69
N GLU A 774 18.92 1.29 -15.47
CA GLU A 774 19.15 2.03 -16.73
C GLU A 774 18.16 1.56 -17.81
N GLU A 775 17.73 2.46 -18.70
CA GLU A 775 16.89 2.15 -19.86
C GLU A 775 17.60 1.20 -20.84
N GLY A 776 18.82 1.58 -21.24
CA GLY A 776 19.74 0.78 -22.01
C GLY A 776 19.44 0.74 -23.51
N ASN A 777 20.46 0.36 -24.28
CA ASN A 777 20.50 0.48 -25.75
C ASN A 777 19.59 -0.49 -26.54
N GLY A 778 18.49 -0.98 -25.95
CA GLY A 778 17.56 -1.93 -26.57
C GLY A 778 16.72 -2.74 -25.57
N PRO A 779 15.91 -3.71 -26.06
CA PRO A 779 15.08 -4.56 -25.20
C PRO A 779 15.90 -5.37 -24.18
N SER A 780 15.50 -5.23 -22.92
CA SER A 780 16.18 -5.69 -21.71
C SER A 780 15.15 -6.15 -20.66
N THR A 781 15.59 -6.42 -19.43
CA THR A 781 14.72 -6.80 -18.31
C THR A 781 15.24 -6.20 -17.00
N ALA A 782 14.32 -5.78 -16.14
CA ALA A 782 14.59 -5.40 -14.75
C ALA A 782 13.99 -6.46 -13.82
N ASP A 783 14.74 -6.91 -12.83
CA ASP A 783 14.22 -7.81 -11.79
C ASP A 783 13.80 -6.99 -10.57
N VAL A 784 12.53 -7.09 -10.17
CA VAL A 784 11.98 -6.38 -9.01
C VAL A 784 11.83 -7.36 -7.85
N ALA A 785 12.38 -7.06 -6.69
CA ALA A 785 12.26 -7.92 -5.51
C ALA A 785 10.87 -7.77 -4.87
N VAL A 786 10.24 -8.90 -4.56
CA VAL A 786 8.97 -8.99 -3.83
C VAL A 786 9.22 -9.87 -2.61
N TYR A 787 8.89 -9.37 -1.42
CA TYR A 787 9.41 -9.89 -0.17
C TYR A 787 8.35 -10.00 0.93
N LEU A 788 8.69 -10.80 1.95
CA LEU A 788 7.99 -10.91 3.22
C LEU A 788 8.80 -10.18 4.29
N ASP A 789 8.12 -9.52 5.22
CA ASP A 789 8.75 -8.94 6.42
C ASP A 789 9.36 -10.00 7.36
N ALA A 790 8.72 -11.18 7.44
CA ALA A 790 9.14 -12.30 8.27
C ALA A 790 8.95 -13.66 7.55
N PRO A 791 9.73 -14.69 7.89
CA PRO A 791 9.55 -16.04 7.34
C PRO A 791 8.21 -16.67 7.75
N ALA A 792 7.33 -16.97 6.80
CA ALA A 792 6.04 -17.60 7.05
C ALA A 792 6.11 -19.12 7.24
N GLU A 793 5.32 -19.69 8.16
CA GLU A 793 5.20 -21.15 8.37
C GLU A 793 4.40 -21.87 7.26
N THR A 794 3.60 -21.11 6.50
CA THR A 794 2.77 -21.63 5.39
C THR A 794 3.16 -20.96 4.09
N SER A 795 2.79 -21.57 2.94
CA SER A 795 3.09 -20.96 1.64
C SER A 795 2.27 -19.69 1.44
N VAL A 796 2.95 -18.57 1.28
CA VAL A 796 2.36 -17.27 0.96
C VAL A 796 2.28 -17.08 -0.55
N SER A 797 1.26 -16.40 -1.04
CA SER A 797 1.21 -16.02 -2.45
C SER A 797 0.51 -14.68 -2.68
N GLY A 798 0.84 -14.00 -3.77
CA GLY A 798 0.20 -12.76 -4.20
C GLY A 798 0.35 -12.56 -5.70
N TRP A 799 -0.29 -11.52 -6.23
CA TRP A 799 -0.22 -11.15 -7.63
C TRP A 799 0.47 -9.82 -7.81
N VAL A 800 1.63 -9.86 -8.48
CA VAL A 800 2.40 -8.68 -8.83
C VAL A 800 1.88 -8.10 -10.14
N SER A 801 1.53 -6.83 -10.13
CA SER A 801 1.10 -6.07 -11.30
C SER A 801 2.08 -4.92 -11.57
N VAL A 802 2.47 -4.77 -12.84
CA VAL A 802 3.23 -3.63 -13.35
C VAL A 802 2.30 -2.78 -14.22
N VAL A 803 2.07 -1.53 -13.82
CA VAL A 803 1.28 -0.56 -14.59
C VAL A 803 2.18 0.09 -15.64
N GLY A 804 2.47 -0.66 -16.71
CA GLY A 804 3.47 -0.32 -17.72
C GLY A 804 3.24 1.03 -18.41
N ALA A 805 4.36 1.72 -18.66
CA ALA A 805 4.42 2.99 -19.36
C ALA A 805 5.72 3.03 -20.19
N SER A 806 5.59 3.51 -21.44
CA SER A 806 6.65 3.67 -22.45
C SER A 806 7.60 2.47 -22.54
N THR A 807 8.78 2.58 -21.94
CA THR A 807 9.84 1.57 -21.97
C THR A 807 9.40 0.28 -21.30
N VAL A 808 8.54 0.35 -20.28
CA VAL A 808 8.13 -0.81 -19.48
C VAL A 808 6.78 -1.35 -19.94
N ALA A 809 6.76 -2.64 -20.29
CA ALA A 809 5.53 -3.33 -20.68
C ALA A 809 4.67 -3.68 -19.45
N SER A 810 3.35 -3.53 -19.57
CA SER A 810 2.43 -3.97 -18.51
C SER A 810 2.50 -5.48 -18.32
N ALA A 811 2.71 -5.91 -17.08
CA ALA A 811 2.91 -7.30 -16.70
C ALA A 811 2.00 -7.71 -15.54
N VAL A 812 1.71 -9.01 -15.43
CA VAL A 812 1.07 -9.62 -14.27
C VAL A 812 1.70 -10.98 -14.00
N GLN A 813 2.08 -11.25 -12.75
CA GLN A 813 2.73 -12.51 -12.35
C GLN A 813 2.27 -12.93 -10.95
N LYS A 814 1.94 -14.20 -10.76
CA LYS A 814 1.75 -14.75 -9.41
C LYS A 814 3.12 -15.04 -8.79
N VAL A 815 3.41 -14.42 -7.65
CA VAL A 815 4.55 -14.77 -6.76
C VAL A 815 4.08 -15.82 -5.76
N SER A 816 4.94 -16.74 -5.32
CA SER A 816 4.56 -17.80 -4.37
C SER A 816 5.76 -18.29 -3.57
N PHE A 817 5.81 -17.88 -2.31
CA PHE A 817 6.85 -18.21 -1.36
C PHE A 817 6.59 -19.58 -0.73
N ALA A 818 7.61 -20.43 -0.68
CA ALA A 818 7.61 -21.62 0.15
C ALA A 818 7.68 -21.26 1.66
N PRO A 819 7.27 -22.15 2.57
CA PRO A 819 7.50 -21.95 4.01
C PRO A 819 8.97 -21.64 4.32
N GLY A 820 9.22 -20.52 5.00
CA GLY A 820 10.55 -20.01 5.32
C GLY A 820 11.26 -19.20 4.22
N GLU A 821 10.66 -19.02 3.04
CA GLU A 821 11.19 -18.19 1.95
C GLU A 821 10.68 -16.74 2.09
N ILE A 822 11.58 -15.75 2.03
CA ILE A 822 11.25 -14.34 2.30
C ILE A 822 11.43 -13.38 1.11
N CYS A 823 12.01 -13.80 -0.01
CA CYS A 823 12.17 -12.94 -1.18
C CYS A 823 12.12 -13.74 -2.49
N GLN A 824 11.42 -13.22 -3.50
CA GLN A 824 11.46 -13.68 -4.88
C GLN A 824 11.56 -12.49 -5.83
N ALA A 825 12.42 -12.58 -6.84
CA ALA A 825 12.48 -11.61 -7.92
C ALA A 825 11.39 -11.88 -8.97
N ILE A 826 10.82 -10.82 -9.54
CA ILE A 826 9.91 -10.89 -10.69
C ILE A 826 10.47 -10.06 -11.85
N THR A 827 10.57 -10.69 -13.02
CA THR A 827 11.24 -10.12 -14.19
C THR A 827 10.30 -9.28 -15.04
N VAL A 828 10.58 -7.98 -15.15
CA VAL A 828 9.80 -6.99 -15.89
C VAL A 828 10.48 -6.67 -17.24
N PRO A 829 9.79 -6.76 -18.39
CA PRO A 829 10.36 -6.38 -19.68
C PRO A 829 10.53 -4.86 -19.83
N VAL A 830 11.75 -4.44 -20.16
CA VAL A 830 12.13 -3.04 -20.44
C VAL A 830 12.53 -2.94 -21.92
N ASN A 831 12.23 -1.80 -22.54
CA ASN A 831 12.39 -1.56 -23.97
C ASN A 831 13.02 -0.18 -24.18
N GLY A 832 14.31 -0.05 -23.87
CA GLY A 832 15.07 1.16 -24.19
C GLY A 832 15.43 1.26 -25.67
N ASP A 833 15.89 2.43 -26.11
CA ASP A 833 16.45 2.62 -27.47
C ASP A 833 17.80 3.37 -27.52
N THR A 834 17.97 4.40 -28.36
CA THR A 834 19.22 5.18 -28.46
C THR A 834 18.91 6.68 -28.71
N SER A 835 17.91 7.23 -28.02
CA SER A 835 17.25 8.49 -28.38
C SER A 835 16.87 9.34 -27.16
N PRO A 836 17.42 10.56 -27.00
CA PRO A 836 17.22 11.36 -25.79
C PRO A 836 15.77 11.78 -25.56
N TYR A 837 15.30 11.62 -24.33
CA TYR A 837 13.96 11.89 -23.81
C TYR A 837 13.94 13.22 -23.00
N PRO A 838 12.77 13.83 -22.74
CA PRO A 838 12.71 15.11 -22.00
C PRO A 838 12.64 14.94 -20.47
N ALA A 839 12.64 13.71 -19.97
CA ALA A 839 12.64 13.35 -18.56
C ALA A 839 13.85 12.45 -18.26
N GLY A 840 14.54 12.66 -17.14
CA GLY A 840 15.77 11.93 -16.81
C GLY A 840 15.52 10.55 -16.18
N ALA A 841 14.30 10.31 -15.67
CA ALA A 841 13.84 8.98 -15.28
C ALA A 841 12.30 8.88 -15.32
N MET A 842 11.82 7.66 -15.54
CA MET A 842 10.41 7.26 -15.61
C MET A 842 10.08 6.32 -14.45
N GLY A 843 9.07 6.66 -13.66
CA GLY A 843 8.62 5.89 -12.50
C GLY A 843 7.36 5.08 -12.78
N ILE A 844 7.50 3.76 -12.84
CA ILE A 844 6.45 2.79 -13.13
C ILE A 844 5.93 2.21 -11.81
N THR A 845 4.61 2.22 -11.58
CA THR A 845 4.04 1.61 -10.37
C THR A 845 4.07 0.10 -10.47
N VAL A 846 4.72 -0.54 -9.49
CA VAL A 846 4.67 -1.99 -9.25
C VAL A 846 3.93 -2.23 -7.95
N SER A 847 3.10 -3.26 -7.90
CA SER A 847 2.23 -3.53 -6.73
C SER A 847 2.06 -5.03 -6.53
N VAL A 848 1.97 -5.48 -5.28
CA VAL A 848 1.57 -6.86 -4.93
C VAL A 848 0.19 -6.85 -4.29
N THR A 849 -0.73 -7.63 -4.86
CA THR A 849 -2.18 -7.52 -4.65
C THR A 849 -2.81 -8.91 -4.52
N ASN A 850 -4.03 -9.01 -4.00
CA ASN A 850 -4.78 -10.27 -3.86
C ASN A 850 -3.94 -11.39 -3.23
N THR A 851 -3.54 -11.17 -1.98
CA THR A 851 -2.60 -12.03 -1.25
C THR A 851 -3.30 -13.17 -0.50
N THR A 852 -2.55 -14.22 -0.17
CA THR A 852 -3.02 -15.46 0.47
C THR A 852 -2.03 -15.84 1.58
N ASN A 853 -2.53 -16.13 2.78
CA ASN A 853 -1.78 -16.41 4.02
C ASN A 853 -0.88 -15.27 4.55
N ALA A 854 -0.81 -14.13 3.86
CA ALA A 854 -0.14 -12.89 4.28
C ALA A 854 -0.94 -11.68 3.81
N VAL A 855 -0.78 -10.53 4.47
CA VAL A 855 -1.50 -9.28 4.15
C VAL A 855 -0.65 -8.33 3.31
N MET A 856 -1.24 -7.27 2.74
CA MET A 856 -0.47 -6.21 2.07
C MET A 856 0.12 -5.26 3.12
N GLY A 857 1.45 -5.09 3.10
CA GLY A 857 2.17 -4.22 4.02
C GLY A 857 2.26 -2.76 3.57
N SER A 858 3.04 -1.96 4.30
CA SER A 858 3.32 -0.55 3.99
C SER A 858 3.93 -0.33 2.61
N ASP A 859 4.68 -1.32 2.11
CA ASP A 859 5.46 -1.25 0.89
C ASP A 859 4.95 -2.24 -0.16
N ALA A 860 3.66 -2.62 -0.07
CA ALA A 860 2.97 -3.39 -1.11
C ALA A 860 2.87 -2.66 -2.46
N PHE A 861 3.21 -1.36 -2.50
CA PHE A 861 3.34 -0.52 -3.68
C PHE A 861 4.75 0.09 -3.76
N GLY A 862 5.46 -0.18 -4.85
CA GLY A 862 6.79 0.35 -5.13
C GLY A 862 6.90 1.01 -6.50
N ARG A 863 8.06 1.60 -6.80
CA ARG A 863 8.40 2.13 -8.13
C ARG A 863 9.50 1.29 -8.77
N LEU A 864 9.28 0.85 -10.00
CA LEU A 864 10.36 0.55 -10.93
C LEU A 864 10.76 1.87 -11.61
N VAL A 865 11.96 2.37 -11.33
CA VAL A 865 12.50 3.60 -11.90
C VAL A 865 13.43 3.22 -13.06
N VAL A 866 13.10 3.68 -14.26
CA VAL A 866 13.93 3.51 -15.47
C VAL A 866 14.59 4.85 -15.78
N ARG A 867 15.92 4.89 -15.72
CA ARG A 867 16.74 6.07 -16.00
C ARG A 867 17.09 6.17 -17.49
N GLU A 868 16.97 7.38 -18.03
CA GLU A 868 17.43 7.77 -19.37
C GLU A 868 18.97 7.81 -19.43
N ASP A 869 19.60 6.98 -20.29
CA ASP A 869 21.06 6.88 -20.45
C ASP A 869 21.67 7.50 -21.73
N ASP A 870 20.88 7.86 -22.74
CA ASP A 870 21.29 8.67 -23.91
C ASP A 870 21.30 10.18 -23.62
N GLY A 871 20.65 10.60 -22.53
CA GLY A 871 20.64 11.97 -22.02
C GLY A 871 19.42 12.79 -22.43
N LEU A 872 19.41 14.08 -22.08
CA LEU A 872 18.19 14.89 -22.19
C LEU A 872 18.02 15.65 -23.51
N ARG A 873 16.79 15.68 -24.03
CA ARG A 873 16.36 16.67 -25.04
C ARG A 873 15.49 17.77 -24.41
N PRO A 874 15.52 19.01 -24.92
CA PRO A 874 14.58 20.05 -24.50
C PRO A 874 13.12 19.66 -24.76
N LEU A 875 12.24 20.00 -23.83
CA LEU A 875 10.80 20.11 -24.07
C LEU A 875 10.53 21.20 -25.11
N ALA A 876 9.61 20.95 -26.05
CA ALA A 876 9.10 21.99 -26.93
C ALA A 876 8.03 22.86 -26.24
N ASP A 877 7.78 24.08 -26.73
CA ASP A 877 6.82 25.07 -26.21
C ASP A 877 5.34 24.60 -26.06
N ARG A 878 5.05 23.33 -26.39
CA ARG A 878 3.72 22.67 -26.36
C ARG A 878 3.80 21.17 -26.03
N GLU A 879 4.90 20.70 -25.45
CA GLU A 879 5.07 19.29 -25.07
C GLU A 879 4.91 19.14 -23.56
N THR A 880 3.85 18.45 -23.14
CA THR A 880 3.63 18.05 -21.75
C THR A 880 4.58 16.92 -21.34
N LEU A 881 4.91 16.85 -20.04
CA LEU A 881 5.82 15.82 -19.52
C LEU A 881 5.21 14.42 -19.65
N PRO A 882 6.00 13.39 -20.02
CA PRO A 882 5.54 12.01 -20.09
C PRO A 882 4.97 11.46 -18.77
N VAL A 883 3.95 10.60 -18.90
CA VAL A 883 3.31 9.90 -17.77
C VAL A 883 4.33 9.18 -16.89
N GLY A 884 4.46 9.61 -15.64
CA GLY A 884 5.37 9.01 -14.66
C GLY A 884 6.80 9.55 -14.69
N ALA A 885 7.10 10.58 -15.48
CA ALA A 885 8.38 11.30 -15.40
C ALA A 885 8.66 11.76 -13.95
N ILE A 886 9.82 11.37 -13.39
CA ILE A 886 10.23 11.72 -12.02
C ILE A 886 11.04 13.02 -12.01
N SER A 887 11.90 13.22 -13.02
CA SER A 887 12.65 14.46 -13.21
C SER A 887 12.27 15.12 -14.54
N ALA A 888 12.14 16.45 -14.53
CA ALA A 888 11.77 17.26 -15.69
C ALA A 888 12.96 18.09 -16.16
N GLY A 889 13.59 17.73 -17.28
CA GLY A 889 14.75 18.45 -17.80
C GLY A 889 15.99 18.46 -16.87
N ALA A 890 16.07 17.52 -15.91
CA ALA A 890 17.19 17.34 -15.00
C ALA A 890 17.70 15.88 -15.07
N GLU A 891 19.02 15.71 -15.24
CA GLU A 891 19.66 14.39 -15.30
C GLU A 891 19.58 13.70 -13.93
N VAL A 892 19.42 12.38 -13.94
CA VAL A 892 19.38 11.55 -12.73
C VAL A 892 20.74 10.83 -12.59
N PRO A 893 21.30 10.67 -11.37
CA PRO A 893 22.54 9.93 -11.17
C PRO A 893 22.47 8.52 -11.75
N THR A 894 23.58 8.01 -12.28
CA THR A 894 23.62 6.65 -12.86
C THR A 894 23.29 5.60 -11.82
N VAL A 895 22.53 4.58 -12.21
CA VAL A 895 22.03 3.52 -11.33
C VAL A 895 22.70 2.18 -11.59
N GLY A 896 23.53 2.11 -12.63
CA GLY A 896 24.48 1.02 -12.89
C GLY A 896 23.84 -0.29 -13.34
N VAL A 897 24.68 -1.30 -13.57
CA VAL A 897 24.23 -2.64 -13.98
C VAL A 897 23.63 -3.38 -12.77
N GLN A 898 22.33 -3.69 -12.82
CA GLN A 898 21.61 -4.39 -11.77
C GLN A 898 22.22 -5.78 -11.45
N GLY A 899 22.29 -6.11 -10.15
CA GLY A 899 22.68 -7.42 -9.62
C GLY A 899 21.49 -8.35 -9.39
N ASP A 900 21.56 -9.17 -8.34
CA ASP A 900 20.42 -9.98 -7.88
C ASP A 900 19.52 -9.14 -6.98
N ALA A 901 18.26 -8.92 -7.37
CA ALA A 901 17.36 -7.99 -6.68
C ALA A 901 17.07 -8.38 -5.21
N CYS A 902 17.08 -9.66 -4.87
CA CYS A 902 16.88 -10.10 -3.48
C CYS A 902 18.16 -9.92 -2.64
N ALA A 903 19.34 -10.11 -3.24
CA ALA A 903 20.61 -9.80 -2.59
C ALA A 903 20.81 -8.28 -2.42
N GLU A 904 20.40 -7.46 -3.40
CA GLU A 904 20.42 -5.99 -3.31
C GLU A 904 19.48 -5.49 -2.20
N LEU A 905 18.23 -5.99 -2.15
CA LEU A 905 17.29 -5.66 -1.07
C LEU A 905 17.86 -6.02 0.32
N ALA A 906 18.41 -7.21 0.48
CA ALA A 906 19.06 -7.62 1.74
C ALA A 906 20.31 -6.79 2.07
N ALA A 907 21.01 -6.27 1.06
CA ALA A 907 22.20 -5.41 1.22
C ALA A 907 21.88 -3.91 1.38
N ALA A 908 20.61 -3.51 1.23
CA ALA A 908 20.10 -2.16 1.51
C ALA A 908 19.34 -2.08 2.84
N GLY A 909 18.79 -3.20 3.35
CA GLY A 909 18.04 -3.25 4.62
C GLY A 909 18.88 -3.07 5.89
N GLU A 910 20.19 -3.26 5.83
CA GLU A 910 21.13 -2.99 6.94
C GLU A 910 22.35 -2.19 6.42
N PRO A 911 22.73 -1.04 7.04
CA PRO A 911 23.91 -0.28 6.66
C PRO A 911 25.21 -1.10 6.76
N GLY A 912 26.03 -1.05 5.72
CA GLY A 912 27.35 -1.69 5.71
C GLY A 912 28.47 -0.82 6.32
N GLU A 913 29.64 -1.41 6.57
CA GLU A 913 30.82 -0.67 7.06
C GLU A 913 31.48 0.17 5.96
N LEU A 914 31.55 1.49 6.15
CA LEU A 914 32.30 2.41 5.28
C LEU A 914 33.77 2.49 5.74
N THR A 915 34.72 2.31 4.81
CA THR A 915 36.16 2.31 5.16
C THR A 915 36.73 3.73 5.07
N ALA A 916 37.06 4.32 6.22
CA ALA A 916 37.81 5.57 6.31
C ALA A 916 39.33 5.33 6.35
N SER A 917 40.12 6.26 5.80
CA SER A 917 41.60 6.19 5.82
C SER A 917 42.21 6.42 7.21
N SER A 918 41.44 6.99 8.13
CA SER A 918 41.75 7.16 9.55
C SER A 918 40.44 7.20 10.35
N THR A 919 40.50 6.84 11.63
CA THR A 919 39.39 7.03 12.60
C THR A 919 39.44 8.38 13.30
N GLU A 920 40.52 9.15 13.08
CA GLU A 920 40.78 10.47 13.67
C GLU A 920 41.39 11.39 12.59
N VAL A 921 40.91 12.63 12.48
CA VAL A 921 41.37 13.62 11.49
C VAL A 921 41.39 15.02 12.13
N ALA A 922 42.28 15.91 11.69
CA ALA A 922 42.31 17.30 12.17
C ALA A 922 41.48 18.24 11.26
N PRO A 923 40.94 19.35 11.78
CA PRO A 923 40.48 20.45 10.94
C PRO A 923 41.62 20.92 10.01
N GLY A 924 41.34 21.04 8.70
CA GLY A 924 42.32 21.36 7.67
C GLY A 924 43.11 20.16 7.08
N ASP A 925 42.93 18.93 7.59
CA ASP A 925 43.52 17.71 7.01
C ASP A 925 42.53 16.99 6.05
N SER A 926 43.05 16.07 5.25
CA SER A 926 42.26 15.27 4.30
C SER A 926 41.92 13.86 4.82
N LEU A 927 40.69 13.43 4.54
CA LEU A 927 40.14 12.11 4.84
C LEU A 927 39.73 11.41 3.54
N THR A 928 40.07 10.14 3.37
CA THR A 928 39.61 9.33 2.23
C THR A 928 38.62 8.28 2.69
N LEU A 929 37.43 8.27 2.09
CA LEU A 929 36.37 7.28 2.31
C LEU A 929 36.33 6.31 1.12
N THR A 930 36.23 5.01 1.40
CA THR A 930 36.16 3.93 0.40
C THR A 930 34.91 3.09 0.65
N ALA A 931 33.99 3.13 -0.31
CA ALA A 931 32.70 2.43 -0.27
C ALA A 931 32.73 1.24 -1.25
N THR A 932 32.14 0.09 -0.87
CA THR A 932 32.27 -1.17 -1.61
C THR A 932 30.97 -2.01 -1.66
N GLY A 933 30.81 -2.78 -2.73
CA GLY A 933 29.64 -3.65 -2.94
C GLY A 933 28.47 -2.95 -3.64
N TYR A 934 28.75 -1.85 -4.34
CA TYR A 934 27.81 -1.15 -5.22
C TYR A 934 27.79 -1.78 -6.62
N ARG A 935 26.84 -1.40 -7.46
CA ARG A 935 26.79 -1.86 -8.86
C ARG A 935 27.90 -1.23 -9.68
N SER A 936 28.32 -1.94 -10.73
CA SER A 936 29.25 -1.39 -11.73
C SER A 936 28.59 -0.22 -12.48
N GLY A 937 29.17 0.97 -12.36
CA GLY A 937 28.69 2.19 -13.03
C GLY A 937 27.59 2.97 -12.28
N GLU A 938 27.23 2.55 -11.06
CA GLU A 938 26.31 3.29 -10.20
C GLU A 938 26.96 4.53 -9.57
N SER A 939 26.22 5.63 -9.43
CA SER A 939 26.64 6.81 -8.68
C SER A 939 26.50 6.59 -7.19
N VAL A 940 27.59 6.79 -6.44
CA VAL A 940 27.60 6.72 -4.98
C VAL A 940 27.76 8.14 -4.41
N GLU A 941 26.72 8.63 -3.74
CA GLU A 941 26.75 9.88 -2.98
C GLU A 941 27.52 9.66 -1.68
N PHE A 942 28.33 10.63 -1.24
CA PHE A 942 29.11 10.57 0.00
C PHE A 942 28.81 11.79 0.88
N GLY A 943 28.87 11.62 2.20
CA GLY A 943 28.75 12.73 3.16
C GLY A 943 29.61 12.56 4.41
N PHE A 944 29.79 13.67 5.13
CA PHE A 944 30.62 13.80 6.33
C PHE A 944 30.10 14.94 7.22
N GLY A 945 29.46 14.62 8.34
CA GLY A 945 28.69 15.61 9.11
C GLY A 945 27.61 16.26 8.23
N ASP A 946 27.52 17.60 8.28
CA ASP A 946 26.61 18.39 7.42
C ASP A 946 27.08 18.51 5.95
N LEU A 947 28.27 18.03 5.58
CA LEU A 947 28.81 18.13 4.22
C LEU A 947 28.35 16.96 3.34
N ALA A 948 27.63 17.25 2.25
CA ALA A 948 27.37 16.32 1.15
C ALA A 948 28.31 16.62 -0.04
N LEU A 949 28.73 15.57 -0.77
CA LEU A 949 29.68 15.64 -1.88
C LEU A 949 29.02 15.32 -3.23
N ASP A 950 29.64 15.77 -4.33
CA ASP A 950 29.27 15.35 -5.69
C ASP A 950 29.35 13.80 -5.82
N PRO A 951 28.32 13.11 -6.35
CA PRO A 951 28.31 11.65 -6.44
C PRO A 951 29.44 11.07 -7.31
N ILE A 952 30.05 9.98 -6.83
CA ILE A 952 31.20 9.32 -7.45
C ILE A 952 30.76 8.00 -8.08
N VAL A 953 30.99 7.84 -9.38
CA VAL A 953 30.62 6.61 -10.10
C VAL A 953 31.52 5.44 -9.68
N ALA A 954 30.90 4.39 -9.14
CA ALA A 954 31.55 3.14 -8.75
C ALA A 954 32.15 2.41 -9.96
N ASN A 955 33.33 1.85 -9.77
CA ASN A 955 34.08 1.13 -10.80
C ASN A 955 33.47 -0.27 -11.11
N ALA A 956 34.09 -0.99 -12.04
CA ALA A 956 33.64 -2.33 -12.45
C ALA A 956 33.68 -3.41 -11.33
N ASP A 957 34.39 -3.15 -10.23
CA ASP A 957 34.47 -4.01 -9.04
C ASP A 957 33.50 -3.56 -7.93
N GLY A 958 32.64 -2.56 -8.19
CA GLY A 958 31.65 -2.05 -7.23
C GLY A 958 32.24 -1.14 -6.14
N VAL A 959 33.36 -0.46 -6.44
CA VAL A 959 34.09 0.39 -5.50
C VAL A 959 34.04 1.85 -5.92
N ALA A 960 33.69 2.74 -4.98
CA ALA A 960 33.79 4.19 -5.09
C ALA A 960 34.70 4.74 -3.99
N VAL A 961 35.42 5.83 -4.28
CA VAL A 961 36.40 6.44 -3.34
C VAL A 961 36.28 7.96 -3.39
N ALA A 962 35.97 8.57 -2.25
CA ALA A 962 35.93 10.02 -2.05
C ALA A 962 37.15 10.48 -1.24
N THR A 963 37.66 11.68 -1.53
CA THR A 963 38.58 12.39 -0.64
C THR A 963 37.94 13.71 -0.24
N ILE A 964 37.95 13.97 1.06
CA ILE A 964 37.33 15.10 1.74
C ILE A 964 38.44 15.93 2.35
N GLU A 965 38.41 17.25 2.16
CA GLU A 965 39.20 18.18 2.96
C GLU A 965 38.30 18.64 4.12
N VAL A 966 38.71 18.43 5.37
CA VAL A 966 37.93 18.81 6.55
C VAL A 966 38.08 20.31 6.79
N ASP A 967 36.98 21.06 6.93
CA ASP A 967 37.05 22.52 7.08
C ASP A 967 37.75 22.92 8.40
N GLU A 968 38.51 24.03 8.40
CA GLU A 968 39.14 24.58 9.61
C GLU A 968 38.10 25.00 10.67
N GLU A 969 36.86 25.33 10.26
CA GLU A 969 35.74 25.68 11.16
C GLU A 969 34.83 24.48 11.52
N SER A 970 35.22 23.23 11.22
CA SER A 970 34.44 22.02 11.51
C SER A 970 34.18 21.79 13.02
N GLU A 971 33.00 21.30 13.39
CA GLU A 971 32.69 20.95 14.78
C GLU A 971 33.53 19.75 15.27
N LEU A 972 34.27 19.96 16.36
CA LEU A 972 35.13 18.95 16.99
C LEU A 972 34.30 17.88 17.70
N GLY A 973 34.65 16.61 17.50
CA GLY A 973 33.91 15.47 18.03
C GLY A 973 33.81 14.32 17.02
N PRO A 974 33.07 13.25 17.35
CA PRO A 974 32.68 12.23 16.37
C PRO A 974 31.77 12.85 15.31
N GLN A 975 32.17 12.73 14.05
CA GLN A 975 31.36 13.10 12.88
C GLN A 975 31.01 11.84 12.09
N ASP A 976 29.75 11.70 11.72
CA ASP A 976 29.26 10.55 10.95
C ASP A 976 29.55 10.72 9.46
N ALA A 977 29.99 9.65 8.83
CA ALA A 977 30.42 9.60 7.44
C ALA A 977 29.67 8.48 6.72
N PHE A 978 29.04 8.79 5.58
CA PHE A 978 28.16 7.87 4.88
C PHE A 978 28.43 7.80 3.37
N ALA A 979 27.96 6.71 2.75
CA ALA A 979 27.96 6.50 1.31
C ALA A 979 26.64 5.81 0.87
N VAL A 980 25.92 6.38 -0.09
CA VAL A 980 24.60 5.89 -0.55
C VAL A 980 24.60 5.64 -2.06
N GLY A 981 24.14 4.46 -2.47
CA GLY A 981 24.08 4.04 -3.87
C GLY A 981 22.76 4.41 -4.55
N ALA A 982 22.83 5.17 -5.65
CA ALA A 982 21.65 5.65 -6.38
C ALA A 982 20.80 4.56 -7.07
N GLY A 983 21.35 3.36 -7.28
CA GLY A 983 20.70 2.27 -8.00
C GLY A 983 20.37 1.05 -7.15
N SER A 984 21.33 0.65 -6.31
CA SER A 984 21.25 -0.46 -5.36
C SER A 984 20.51 -0.09 -4.08
N GLY A 985 20.39 1.21 -3.76
CA GLY A 985 19.88 1.69 -2.47
C GLY A 985 20.80 1.38 -1.29
N ARG A 986 22.01 0.85 -1.54
CA ARG A 986 22.94 0.41 -0.49
C ARG A 986 23.48 1.60 0.30
N VAL A 987 23.33 1.54 1.62
CA VAL A 987 23.93 2.49 2.57
C VAL A 987 25.20 1.85 3.18
N GLN A 988 26.25 2.64 3.33
CA GLN A 988 27.39 2.31 4.19
C GLN A 988 27.74 3.50 5.09
N GLU A 989 28.08 3.22 6.35
CA GLU A 989 28.30 4.21 7.40
C GLU A 989 29.59 3.93 8.20
N THR A 990 30.18 4.98 8.75
CA THR A 990 31.25 4.94 9.75
C THR A 990 31.29 6.26 10.52
N SER A 991 32.05 6.33 11.62
CA SER A 991 32.17 7.55 12.42
C SER A 991 33.66 7.87 12.66
N VAL A 992 34.05 9.13 12.44
CA VAL A 992 35.44 9.59 12.47
C VAL A 992 35.52 10.80 13.38
N ALA A 993 36.46 10.82 14.32
CA ALA A 993 36.62 11.94 15.23
C ALA A 993 37.41 13.09 14.57
N VAL A 994 36.78 14.26 14.43
CA VAL A 994 37.46 15.52 14.12
C VAL A 994 38.06 16.05 15.41
N LEU A 995 39.38 16.06 15.51
CA LEU A 995 40.12 16.36 16.74
C LEU A 995 41.11 17.51 16.53
N ALA A 996 41.07 18.50 17.42
CA ALA A 996 42.06 19.57 17.44
C ALA A 996 43.47 19.00 17.67
N PRO A 997 44.46 19.37 16.84
CA PRO A 997 45.83 18.89 17.01
C PRO A 997 46.47 19.50 18.27
N THR A 998 47.17 18.67 19.05
CA THR A 998 47.96 19.09 20.21
C THR A 998 49.45 18.81 20.02
N GLU A 999 50.31 19.64 20.61
CA GLU A 999 51.73 19.35 20.83
C GLU A 999 52.00 19.31 22.34
N THR A 1000 52.68 18.26 22.81
CA THR A 1000 53.16 18.16 24.20
C THR A 1000 54.66 18.37 24.24
N THR A 1001 55.13 19.26 25.12
CA THR A 1001 56.56 19.45 25.43
C THR A 1001 56.82 19.13 26.91
N LEU A 1002 58.04 18.70 27.25
CA LEU A 1002 58.39 18.26 28.61
C LEU A 1002 59.68 18.94 29.09
N ALA A 1003 59.65 19.45 30.32
CA ALA A 1003 60.78 20.01 31.04
C ALA A 1003 60.84 19.48 32.50
N VAL A 1004 62.00 19.62 33.13
CA VAL A 1004 62.12 19.56 34.60
C VAL A 1004 61.93 20.99 35.13
N ASP A 1005 61.18 21.14 36.24
CA ASP A 1005 61.06 22.44 36.90
C ASP A 1005 62.40 22.93 37.45
N ALA A 1006 62.65 24.24 37.34
CA ALA A 1006 63.91 24.88 37.71
C ALA A 1006 64.23 24.82 39.21
N GLY A 1007 63.29 24.43 40.08
CA GLY A 1007 63.50 24.17 41.50
C GLY A 1007 63.91 22.73 41.84
N SER A 1008 63.93 21.79 40.89
CA SER A 1008 64.26 20.38 41.15
C SER A 1008 65.76 20.14 41.28
N GLU A 1009 66.20 19.46 42.35
CA GLU A 1009 67.58 19.01 42.48
C GLU A 1009 67.76 17.64 41.80
N LEU A 1010 68.63 17.56 40.77
CA LEU A 1010 68.90 16.32 40.02
C LEU A 1010 69.83 15.36 40.79
N VAL A 1011 69.40 14.93 41.96
CA VAL A 1011 70.16 14.12 42.92
C VAL A 1011 69.30 12.95 43.40
N ALA A 1012 69.90 11.76 43.49
CA ALA A 1012 69.17 10.53 43.79
C ALA A 1012 68.42 10.61 45.12
N GLY A 1013 67.08 10.48 45.07
CA GLY A 1013 66.21 10.58 46.23
C GLY A 1013 65.68 11.98 46.59
N ALA A 1014 66.00 13.02 45.81
CA ALA A 1014 65.43 14.36 45.97
C ALA A 1014 64.15 14.55 45.12
N PRO A 1015 63.14 15.32 45.58
CA PRO A 1015 61.91 15.54 44.81
C PRO A 1015 62.17 16.10 43.40
N LEU A 1016 61.62 15.42 42.39
CA LEU A 1016 61.74 15.80 40.98
C LEU A 1016 60.38 16.25 40.45
N THR A 1017 60.24 17.50 40.05
CA THR A 1017 59.02 18.02 39.42
C THR A 1017 59.18 18.07 37.91
N LEU A 1018 58.29 17.36 37.21
CA LEU A 1018 58.16 17.33 35.76
C LEU A 1018 57.03 18.26 35.34
N VAL A 1019 57.28 19.10 34.34
CA VAL A 1019 56.31 20.05 33.79
C VAL A 1019 56.11 19.72 32.32
N ALA A 1020 54.90 19.28 31.97
CA ALA A 1020 54.48 19.11 30.59
C ALA A 1020 53.61 20.29 30.16
N THR A 1021 53.98 20.95 29.07
CA THR A 1021 53.16 22.00 28.47
C THR A 1021 52.48 21.44 27.23
N VAL A 1022 51.16 21.48 27.20
CA VAL A 1022 50.32 21.06 26.07
C VAL A 1022 49.81 22.32 25.36
N THR A 1023 50.03 22.39 24.06
CA THR A 1023 49.58 23.52 23.22
C THR A 1023 48.74 23.01 22.06
N GLY A 1024 47.60 23.66 21.82
CA GLY A 1024 46.62 23.32 20.79
C GLY A 1024 45.48 24.34 20.83
N ALA A 1025 44.41 24.12 20.06
CA ALA A 1025 43.17 24.87 20.25
C ALA A 1025 42.46 24.41 21.53
N GLU A 1026 42.28 23.09 21.68
CA GLU A 1026 41.80 22.44 22.89
C GLU A 1026 42.96 21.77 23.64
N THR A 1027 43.00 21.92 24.97
CA THR A 1027 44.12 21.43 25.81
C THR A 1027 43.70 20.83 27.16
N GLU A 1028 42.41 20.88 27.54
CA GLU A 1028 41.94 20.19 28.75
C GLU A 1028 42.03 18.67 28.58
N GLY A 1029 42.54 17.97 29.59
CA GLY A 1029 42.76 16.52 29.55
C GLY A 1029 43.90 16.06 30.47
N VAL A 1030 44.36 14.83 30.30
CA VAL A 1030 45.34 14.19 31.20
C VAL A 1030 46.67 13.91 30.48
N VAL A 1031 47.78 14.32 31.10
CA VAL A 1031 49.13 13.90 30.69
C VAL A 1031 49.60 12.72 31.54
N THR A 1032 50.07 11.67 30.87
CA THR A 1032 50.75 10.52 31.49
C THR A 1032 52.26 10.65 31.31
N PHE A 1033 53.02 10.50 32.40
CA PHE A 1033 54.48 10.54 32.38
C PHE A 1033 55.04 9.12 32.47
N THR A 1034 55.88 8.73 31.52
CA THR A 1034 56.46 7.37 31.42
C THR A 1034 57.98 7.40 31.33
N GLU A 1035 58.62 6.40 31.94
CA GLU A 1035 60.07 6.20 31.94
C GLU A 1035 60.44 5.00 31.05
N GLY A 1036 61.33 5.20 30.10
CA GLY A 1036 61.83 4.17 29.17
C GLY A 1036 63.33 3.89 29.33
N ALA A 1037 63.74 2.67 28.97
CA ALA A 1037 65.15 2.28 29.01
C ALA A 1037 66.01 3.06 27.99
N ALA A 1038 67.17 3.57 28.45
CA ALA A 1038 68.07 4.39 27.63
C ALA A 1038 68.55 3.66 26.34
N PRO A 1039 68.64 4.37 25.19
CA PRO A 1039 68.73 3.74 23.87
C PRO A 1039 70.12 3.15 23.54
N THR A 1040 70.37 1.90 23.97
CA THR A 1040 71.55 1.11 23.58
C THR A 1040 71.22 -0.23 22.88
N ALA A 1041 70.50 -0.11 21.76
CA ALA A 1041 70.60 -1.01 20.59
C ALA A 1041 70.35 -2.53 20.78
N ARG A 1042 69.10 -2.91 21.09
CA ARG A 1042 68.31 -3.83 20.25
C ARG A 1042 66.82 -3.82 20.62
N ALA A 1043 65.96 -4.13 19.64
CA ALA A 1043 64.52 -4.10 19.82
C ALA A 1043 64.01 -5.39 20.50
N ASP A 1044 63.32 -5.19 21.62
CA ASP A 1044 61.99 -5.73 21.92
C ASP A 1044 61.47 -4.90 23.12
N VAL A 1045 60.45 -4.07 22.91
CA VAL A 1045 60.07 -3.02 23.87
C VAL A 1045 59.15 -3.60 24.95
N ALA A 1046 59.67 -3.71 26.17
CA ALA A 1046 58.83 -3.77 27.36
C ALA A 1046 58.21 -2.38 27.61
N ALA A 1047 56.92 -2.33 28.00
CA ALA A 1047 56.24 -1.08 28.31
C ALA A 1047 56.98 -0.32 29.43
N GLY A 1048 57.11 1.01 29.26
CA GLY A 1048 57.80 1.87 30.22
C GLY A 1048 57.07 1.98 31.57
N THR A 1049 57.81 2.34 32.61
CA THR A 1049 57.25 2.55 33.95
C THR A 1049 56.43 3.84 33.95
N VAL A 1050 55.14 3.78 34.28
CA VAL A 1050 54.35 5.00 34.52
C VAL A 1050 54.84 5.65 35.81
N LEU A 1051 55.35 6.88 35.71
CA LEU A 1051 55.79 7.69 36.86
C LEU A 1051 54.60 8.37 37.55
N GLY A 1052 53.56 8.68 36.79
CA GLY A 1052 52.32 9.27 37.28
C GLY A 1052 51.49 9.90 36.16
N THR A 1053 50.36 10.48 36.53
CA THR A 1053 49.49 11.27 35.65
C THR A 1053 49.20 12.63 36.29
N ALA A 1054 48.90 13.64 35.48
CA ALA A 1054 48.42 14.93 35.94
C ALA A 1054 47.41 15.54 34.94
N GLU A 1055 46.38 16.20 35.46
CA GLU A 1055 45.47 17.03 34.67
C GLU A 1055 46.23 18.22 34.07
N VAL A 1056 45.86 18.63 32.86
CA VAL A 1056 46.29 19.90 32.26
C VAL A 1056 45.43 21.04 32.82
N VAL A 1057 46.06 22.07 33.36
CA VAL A 1057 45.42 23.32 33.80
C VAL A 1057 46.16 24.49 33.15
N ASP A 1058 45.42 25.40 32.51
CA ASP A 1058 45.98 26.53 31.75
C ASP A 1058 47.09 26.10 30.74
N GLY A 1059 46.92 24.94 30.10
CA GLY A 1059 47.90 24.36 29.16
C GLY A 1059 49.11 23.67 29.80
N VAL A 1060 49.13 23.48 31.13
CA VAL A 1060 50.25 22.86 31.85
C VAL A 1060 49.79 21.71 32.76
N ALA A 1061 50.41 20.53 32.61
CA ALA A 1061 50.29 19.41 33.53
C ALA A 1061 51.60 19.23 34.32
N THR A 1062 51.51 19.12 35.65
CA THR A 1062 52.70 19.05 36.54
C THR A 1062 52.66 17.80 37.42
N LEU A 1063 53.73 17.00 37.40
CA LEU A 1063 53.91 15.81 38.22
C LEU A 1063 55.14 15.95 39.13
N THR A 1064 54.94 15.89 40.45
CA THR A 1064 56.04 15.83 41.43
C THR A 1064 56.28 14.41 41.90
N ILE A 1065 57.50 13.91 41.68
CA ILE A 1065 57.98 12.62 42.15
C ILE A 1065 58.69 12.85 43.50
N GLU A 1066 57.94 12.80 44.59
CA GLU A 1066 58.39 13.09 45.97
C GLU A 1066 59.62 12.29 46.43
N GLY A 1067 59.77 11.05 45.94
CA GLY A 1067 60.91 10.18 46.23
C GLY A 1067 62.11 10.35 45.28
N GLY A 1068 62.01 11.26 44.31
CA GLY A 1068 62.96 11.40 43.21
C GLY A 1068 63.04 10.17 42.30
N LEU A 1069 64.08 10.17 41.47
CA LEU A 1069 64.53 9.01 40.70
C LEU A 1069 65.87 8.50 41.30
N PRO A 1070 66.28 7.24 41.06
CA PRO A 1070 67.58 6.73 41.50
C PRO A 1070 68.74 7.37 40.71
N GLU A 1071 69.99 7.00 41.04
CA GLU A 1071 71.17 7.43 40.26
C GLU A 1071 71.18 6.77 38.88
N GLY A 1072 71.24 7.57 37.80
CA GLY A 1072 71.23 7.08 36.42
C GLY A 1072 70.83 8.11 35.38
N ASP A 1073 70.79 7.68 34.11
CA ASP A 1073 70.18 8.44 33.00
C ASP A 1073 68.75 7.95 32.77
N HIS A 1074 67.77 8.81 33.02
CA HIS A 1074 66.33 8.51 32.89
C HIS A 1074 65.76 9.15 31.63
N ALA A 1075 65.19 8.36 30.72
CA ALA A 1075 64.52 8.87 29.52
C ALA A 1075 63.01 8.94 29.77
N ILE A 1076 62.48 10.16 29.91
CA ILE A 1076 61.09 10.42 30.32
C ILE A 1076 60.31 10.99 29.15
N VAL A 1077 59.09 10.49 28.93
CA VAL A 1077 58.13 11.01 27.93
C VAL A 1077 56.85 11.43 28.64
N ALA A 1078 56.33 12.60 28.29
CA ALA A 1078 55.00 13.05 28.65
C ALA A 1078 54.05 12.86 27.46
N THR A 1079 52.94 12.15 27.67
CA THR A 1079 51.93 11.87 26.66
C THR A 1079 50.60 12.45 27.10
N PHE A 1080 50.10 13.46 26.40
CA PHE A 1080 48.71 13.91 26.51
C PHE A 1080 47.79 12.85 25.91
N GLY A 1081 46.83 12.38 26.70
CA GLY A 1081 45.81 11.43 26.24
C GLY A 1081 44.79 12.11 25.33
N ARG A 1082 44.32 11.38 24.30
CA ARG A 1082 43.20 11.83 23.46
C ARG A 1082 41.97 12.14 24.34
N THR A 1083 41.23 13.17 23.96
CA THR A 1083 39.88 13.47 24.48
C THR A 1083 38.83 13.32 23.37
N ASP A 1084 37.59 13.70 23.65
CA ASP A 1084 36.52 13.68 22.63
C ASP A 1084 36.74 14.74 21.53
N VAL A 1085 37.52 15.80 21.80
CA VAL A 1085 37.73 16.95 20.90
C VAL A 1085 39.20 17.27 20.59
N ALA A 1086 40.17 16.66 21.29
CA ALA A 1086 41.61 16.93 21.12
C ALA A 1086 42.42 15.63 20.90
N SER A 1087 43.37 15.66 19.98
CA SER A 1087 44.18 14.49 19.64
C SER A 1087 45.31 14.24 20.64
N ALA A 1088 45.70 12.97 20.79
CA ALA A 1088 46.81 12.58 21.66
C ALA A 1088 48.15 13.07 21.10
N SER A 1089 49.02 13.58 21.97
CA SER A 1089 50.38 14.00 21.59
C SER A 1089 51.42 13.56 22.61
N SER A 1090 52.69 13.58 22.24
CA SER A 1090 53.79 13.12 23.11
C SER A 1090 55.03 13.95 22.93
N SER A 1091 55.72 14.23 24.05
CA SER A 1091 56.98 14.95 24.05
C SER A 1091 58.10 14.14 23.41
N ALA A 1092 59.13 14.85 22.94
CA ALA A 1092 60.45 14.23 22.82
C ALA A 1092 60.88 13.65 24.18
N ALA A 1093 61.65 12.56 24.15
CA ALA A 1093 62.16 11.94 25.37
C ALA A 1093 63.18 12.87 26.06
N LEU A 1094 62.82 13.38 27.24
CA LEU A 1094 63.70 14.19 28.07
C LEU A 1094 64.65 13.26 28.83
N VAL A 1095 65.94 13.34 28.53
CA VAL A 1095 66.97 12.61 29.26
C VAL A 1095 67.41 13.42 30.48
N VAL A 1096 67.17 12.87 31.67
CA VAL A 1096 67.52 13.47 32.96
C VAL A 1096 68.59 12.60 33.62
N THR A 1097 69.82 13.13 33.70
CA THR A 1097 70.92 12.50 34.46
C THR A 1097 70.79 12.86 35.94
N ILE A 1098 70.52 11.88 36.79
CA ILE A 1098 70.40 12.03 38.23
C ILE A 1098 71.72 11.63 38.90
N ALA A 1099 72.33 12.57 39.63
CA ALA A 1099 73.61 12.38 40.28
C ALA A 1099 73.49 11.55 41.58
N ALA A 1100 74.57 10.84 41.94
CA ALA A 1100 74.70 10.19 43.23
C ALA A 1100 74.44 11.17 44.40
N ALA A 1101 73.65 10.74 45.39
CA ALA A 1101 73.48 11.51 46.62
C ALA A 1101 74.85 11.71 47.33
N PRO A 1102 75.15 12.92 47.83
CA PRO A 1102 76.46 13.21 48.43
C PRO A 1102 76.68 12.38 49.71
N VAL A 1103 77.58 11.40 49.61
CA VAL A 1103 77.91 10.49 50.72
C VAL A 1103 78.82 11.20 51.74
N ASP A 1104 78.25 11.56 52.89
CA ASP A 1104 79.00 12.14 54.01
C ASP A 1104 79.92 11.07 54.64
N GLY A 1105 81.20 11.11 54.28
CA GLY A 1105 82.11 9.97 54.46
C GLY A 1105 82.80 9.90 55.82
N GLY A 1106 82.58 8.81 56.59
CA GLY A 1106 83.38 8.53 57.78
C GLY A 1106 83.12 7.20 58.50
N GLY A 1107 84.03 6.22 58.35
CA GLY A 1107 84.19 5.14 59.33
C GLY A 1107 84.36 3.70 58.82
N GLU A 1108 85.60 3.30 58.53
CA GLU A 1108 86.10 1.91 58.51
C GLU A 1108 86.03 1.20 59.90
N PRO A 1109 86.34 -0.11 60.08
CA PRO A 1109 86.14 -1.28 59.18
C PRO A 1109 85.82 -2.65 59.91
N THR A 1110 85.38 -3.70 59.17
CA THR A 1110 85.89 -5.13 59.16
C THR A 1110 85.97 -6.00 60.47
N PRO A 1111 85.79 -7.37 60.48
CA PRO A 1111 85.08 -8.32 59.58
C PRO A 1111 84.25 -9.49 60.24
N THR A 1112 83.39 -10.12 59.42
CA THR A 1112 83.10 -11.59 59.22
C THR A 1112 83.49 -12.64 60.29
N PRO A 1113 82.52 -13.47 60.79
CA PRO A 1113 82.39 -14.87 60.30
C PRO A 1113 80.94 -15.46 60.18
N THR A 1114 80.84 -16.64 59.54
CA THR A 1114 79.64 -17.51 59.26
C THR A 1114 79.49 -18.68 60.28
N PRO A 1115 78.51 -19.65 60.19
CA PRO A 1115 77.10 -19.67 59.68
C PRO A 1115 76.06 -20.47 60.57
N THR A 1116 74.72 -20.34 60.32
CA THR A 1116 73.65 -21.38 60.60
C THR A 1116 73.39 -21.71 62.11
N PRO A 1117 72.40 -22.53 62.63
CA PRO A 1117 71.15 -23.21 62.15
C PRO A 1117 69.83 -22.71 62.82
N THR A 1118 68.69 -23.44 62.96
CA THR A 1118 67.73 -24.09 62.00
C THR A 1118 66.67 -24.96 62.75
N SER A 1119 65.36 -24.74 62.55
CA SER A 1119 64.21 -25.58 63.03
C SER A 1119 62.86 -25.10 62.42
N THR A 1120 61.88 -25.86 61.89
CA THR A 1120 61.58 -27.32 61.77
C THR A 1120 61.07 -27.99 63.06
N PRO A 1121 60.04 -28.90 63.11
CA PRO A 1121 59.23 -29.60 62.06
C PRO A 1121 57.72 -29.18 62.05
N THR A 1122 56.65 -29.80 61.50
CA THR A 1122 56.25 -31.03 60.69
C THR A 1122 54.86 -30.71 60.01
N SER A 1123 54.03 -31.52 59.31
CA SER A 1123 53.94 -32.92 58.80
C SER A 1123 52.78 -33.11 57.77
N THR A 1124 52.92 -34.00 56.79
CA THR A 1124 51.86 -34.66 55.94
C THR A 1124 51.27 -35.92 56.64
N PRO A 1125 50.31 -36.77 56.12
CA PRO A 1125 49.77 -37.05 54.75
C PRO A 1125 48.23 -36.79 54.56
N THR A 1126 47.53 -36.81 53.39
CA THR A 1126 47.52 -37.58 52.09
C THR A 1126 46.67 -38.89 52.14
N PRO A 1127 45.87 -39.35 51.12
CA PRO A 1127 45.25 -38.76 49.89
C PRO A 1127 43.75 -39.15 49.56
N GLY A 1128 43.18 -38.60 48.46
CA GLY A 1128 42.12 -39.22 47.62
C GLY A 1128 40.80 -38.42 47.48
N SER A 1129 40.09 -38.35 46.32
CA SER A 1129 40.31 -38.88 44.96
C SER A 1129 39.53 -38.08 43.86
N THR A 1130 39.73 -38.42 42.58
CA THR A 1130 39.37 -37.66 41.33
C THR A 1130 37.91 -37.79 40.82
N THR A 1131 37.38 -36.77 40.11
CA THR A 1131 36.66 -36.83 38.79
C THR A 1131 36.25 -35.44 38.21
N THR A 1132 35.91 -35.39 36.91
CA THR A 1132 35.43 -34.25 36.06
C THR A 1132 34.26 -34.75 35.14
N PRO A 1133 33.51 -33.95 34.33
CA PRO A 1133 33.46 -32.48 34.07
C PRO A 1133 32.02 -31.84 34.07
N LEU A 1134 31.90 -30.62 33.48
CA LEU A 1134 30.76 -29.73 33.07
C LEU A 1134 29.37 -30.34 32.67
N PRO A 1135 28.26 -29.55 32.47
CA PRO A 1135 28.04 -28.07 32.56
C PRO A 1135 26.73 -27.59 33.30
N ALA A 1136 26.44 -26.27 33.19
CA ALA A 1136 25.12 -25.58 33.12
C ALA A 1136 24.36 -25.09 34.39
N GLY A 1137 23.70 -23.92 34.25
CA GLY A 1137 22.46 -23.56 34.98
C GLY A 1137 22.41 -22.22 35.76
N THR A 1138 21.37 -21.41 35.49
CA THR A 1138 20.82 -20.26 36.28
C THR A 1138 21.71 -19.01 36.47
N GLY A 1139 21.21 -17.75 36.43
CA GLY A 1139 19.91 -17.24 35.95
C GLY A 1139 19.14 -16.36 36.95
N THR A 1140 19.12 -15.03 36.73
CA THR A 1140 18.30 -14.07 37.50
C THR A 1140 17.82 -12.88 36.65
N THR A 1141 16.52 -12.87 36.34
CA THR A 1141 15.63 -11.69 36.27
C THR A 1141 16.20 -10.36 35.74
N GLY A 1142 16.01 -10.11 34.45
CA GLY A 1142 15.77 -8.75 33.95
C GLY A 1142 14.27 -8.43 34.02
N GLY A 1143 13.92 -7.19 34.33
CA GLY A 1143 12.55 -6.68 34.20
C GLY A 1143 12.57 -5.43 33.34
N GLN A 1144 12.03 -5.51 32.12
CA GLN A 1144 11.87 -4.36 31.23
C GLN A 1144 10.45 -3.82 31.35
N THR A 1145 10.32 -2.50 31.38
CA THR A 1145 9.07 -1.78 31.15
C THR A 1145 8.99 -1.45 29.67
N GLY A 1146 8.06 -2.07 28.95
CA GLY A 1146 7.82 -1.74 27.55
C GLY A 1146 7.36 -0.30 27.39
N ALA A 1147 7.98 0.41 26.46
CA ALA A 1147 7.53 1.69 25.94
C ALA A 1147 7.83 1.68 24.45
N LEU A 1148 6.77 1.80 23.62
CA LEU A 1148 6.88 1.76 22.16
C LEU A 1148 7.70 2.94 21.66
N ALA A 1149 9.00 2.71 21.44
CA ALA A 1149 9.86 3.61 20.70
C ALA A 1149 9.64 3.33 19.21
N ALA A 1150 9.15 4.33 18.47
CA ALA A 1150 8.97 4.22 17.03
C ALA A 1150 10.35 4.22 16.34
N THR A 1151 10.93 3.02 16.14
CA THR A 1151 12.15 2.81 15.37
C THR A 1151 11.87 2.81 13.86
N GLY A 1152 11.23 3.88 13.38
CA GLY A 1152 11.49 4.34 12.02
C GLY A 1152 12.89 4.95 12.01
N VAL A 1153 13.72 4.62 11.02
CA VAL A 1153 15.10 5.10 10.93
C VAL A 1153 15.09 6.60 10.60
N ALA A 1154 15.12 7.43 11.65
CA ALA A 1154 15.11 8.88 11.58
C ALA A 1154 16.55 9.44 11.67
N GLY A 1155 17.36 9.09 10.68
CA GLY A 1155 18.74 9.53 10.48
C GLY A 1155 19.22 9.11 9.09
N ILE A 1156 20.02 9.96 8.43
CA ILE A 1156 20.63 9.71 7.11
C ILE A 1156 19.62 9.22 6.04
N GLY A 1157 18.59 10.03 5.80
CA GLY A 1157 17.54 9.74 4.82
C GLY A 1157 16.92 11.00 4.20
N SER A 1158 17.73 12.01 3.86
CA SER A 1158 17.23 13.34 3.43
C SER A 1158 18.18 14.13 2.52
N LEU A 1159 18.71 13.49 1.46
CA LEU A 1159 19.33 14.19 0.33
C LEU A 1159 18.36 14.31 -0.85
N ALA A 1160 17.53 15.34 -0.78
CA ALA A 1160 16.58 15.70 -1.83
C ALA A 1160 17.27 16.52 -2.94
N LEU A 1161 17.85 15.83 -3.93
CA LEU A 1161 18.56 16.45 -5.03
C LEU A 1161 17.64 17.28 -5.98
N LEU A 1162 17.61 18.58 -5.69
CA LEU A 1162 17.42 19.70 -6.62
C LEU A 1162 16.06 19.84 -7.37
N ALA A 1163 15.14 20.58 -6.73
CA ALA A 1163 14.03 21.27 -7.40
C ALA A 1163 14.10 22.82 -7.26
N ALA A 1164 15.28 23.38 -6.99
CA ALA A 1164 15.49 24.81 -6.69
C ALA A 1164 16.47 25.48 -7.67
N GLY A 1165 15.98 25.97 -8.82
CA GLY A 1165 16.88 26.51 -9.87
C GLY A 1165 16.29 27.40 -10.97
N ALA A 1166 15.06 27.91 -10.88
CA ALA A 1166 14.36 28.52 -12.04
C ALA A 1166 13.59 29.84 -11.80
N LEU A 1167 14.05 30.74 -10.91
CA LEU A 1167 13.44 32.07 -10.72
C LEU A 1167 14.22 33.21 -11.40
N GLY A 1168 14.28 33.16 -12.74
CA GLY A 1168 14.93 34.18 -13.59
C GLY A 1168 14.06 35.41 -13.90
N VAL A 1169 14.25 36.48 -13.12
CA VAL A 1169 13.72 37.87 -13.29
C VAL A 1169 12.97 38.18 -14.61
N GLY A 1170 11.64 38.07 -14.58
CA GLY A 1170 10.75 38.52 -15.66
C GLY A 1170 10.42 40.02 -15.59
N LEU A 1171 11.02 40.83 -16.47
CA LEU A 1171 10.84 42.30 -16.47
C LEU A 1171 9.44 42.73 -16.97
N VAL A 1172 8.75 43.59 -16.21
CA VAL A 1172 7.43 44.13 -16.55
C VAL A 1172 7.47 45.00 -17.82
N LEU A 1173 6.85 44.53 -18.91
CA LEU A 1173 6.59 45.32 -20.13
C LEU A 1173 5.12 45.21 -20.57
N ALA A 1174 4.31 46.18 -20.16
CA ALA A 1174 2.88 46.21 -20.43
C ALA A 1174 2.56 46.56 -21.91
N ILE A 1175 2.26 45.54 -22.73
CA ILE A 1175 1.80 45.72 -24.11
C ILE A 1175 0.27 45.66 -24.18
N ARG A 1176 -0.37 46.85 -24.21
CA ARG A 1176 -1.80 46.97 -24.57
C ARG A 1176 -2.03 46.51 -26.01
N ARG A 1177 -2.81 45.44 -26.22
CA ARG A 1177 -3.47 45.17 -27.51
C ARG A 1177 -4.97 44.97 -27.35
N ARG A 1178 -5.74 45.92 -27.88
CA ARG A 1178 -7.18 45.78 -28.10
C ARG A 1178 -7.42 44.90 -29.33
N ARG A 1179 -8.26 43.88 -29.19
CA ARG A 1179 -9.27 43.50 -30.20
C ARG A 1179 -10.58 43.35 -29.42
N ALA A 1180 -11.58 44.18 -29.66
CA ALA A 1180 -12.43 44.21 -30.86
C ALA A 1180 -13.35 42.98 -30.87
N VAL A 1181 -14.50 43.16 -30.21
CA VAL A 1181 -15.69 42.33 -30.42
C VAL A 1181 -16.26 42.71 -31.78
N ASP A 1182 -16.50 41.71 -32.62
CA ASP A 1182 -17.48 41.75 -33.70
C ASP A 1182 -18.31 40.46 -33.61
N SER A 1183 -19.53 40.49 -34.14
CA SER A 1183 -20.61 39.53 -33.86
C SER A 1183 -21.03 38.75 -35.11
N GLU A 1184 -21.93 37.76 -34.90
CA GLU A 1184 -22.51 36.87 -35.93
C GLU A 1184 -21.52 35.79 -36.43
N SER A 1185 -21.92 34.54 -36.65
CA SER A 1185 -23.27 33.95 -36.72
C SER A 1185 -23.48 32.76 -35.79
#